data_AF-A0A8C8BSC2-F1
#
_entry.id   AF-A0A8C8BSC2-F1
#
_cell.length_a   1.000
_cell.length_b   1.000
_cell.length_c   1.000
_cell.angle_alpha   90.00
_cell.angle_beta   90.00
_cell.angle_gamma   90.00
#
_symmetry.space_group_name_H-M   'P 1'
#
loop_
_entity.id
_entity.type
_entity.pdbx_description
1 polymer ?
#
loop_
_entity_poly.entity_id
_entity_poly.type
_entity_poly.pdbx_seq_one_letter_code
_entity_poly.pdbx_strand_id
1 'polypeptide(L)'
;MLNDLLRFDVKDCSWCRAFTTGTPPAPRYHHSAVVYGSSMFVFGGYTGDIYSNSNLKNKNDLFEYKFATGQWTEWKTEGRLPVARSAHGATVYSDKLWIFAGYDGNARLNDMWTIGLQDRELTCWEEIEQSGEIPPSCCNFPVAVCKDKMFVFSGQSGAKITNNLFQFEFKEKIWTRIPTEHLLRGSPPPPQRRYGHTMVAFDRHLYVFGGAADNTLPNELHCYDVDSQTWEVIQPSPDSELPSGRLFHAAAVISDAMYIFGGTVDNNIRSGEMYRFQFSCYPKCTLHEDYGRLWENRQFSDLEFVLGEKEERVQGHTAIVTARCKWLKKKIIQARERLKQKSKQDIEDEGHATCQKDGIGGNVKLCRLQPLLEVPIREAEAQPFEVLMQFLYTDKIKYPRKGHVQDVLLIMDVYKLALNFKLSRLEQLCLQYIEASVDLQNVLIVCENANKLQLDQLKEHCLNFVVKESHFNQVIMMKEFEHLSSSLIVEIVRRKQQPPVRTHSDQPLDIGTSLIQDMKAYLEGAGTEFCDIILLLDGHPRPAHKAILAARSSYFEAMFRSFMPEDGQVNISIGEMVPSKQAFESMLRYIYYGEVNMPPEDSLYLFAAPYYYGFSNNRLQAYCKQNLEMNVTVENVLQILEAADKTQALDMKRHCLHIIVHQFTKVSKLPNLRSLSQLLLLDIIESLANHISDKQCAELGSDI
;
A
#
# COMPACT_ATOMS: atom_id res chain seq x y z
N MET A 1 -31.03 -20.93 17.15
CA MET A 1 -29.77 -21.05 16.39
C MET A 1 -30.07 -20.75 14.93
N LEU A 2 -29.15 -20.13 14.18
CA LEU A 2 -29.34 -19.82 12.75
C LEU A 2 -28.44 -20.73 11.89
N ASN A 3 -28.87 -21.00 10.66
CA ASN A 3 -28.08 -21.69 9.62
C ASN A 3 -27.89 -20.84 8.35
N ASP A 4 -28.08 -19.52 8.46
CA ASP A 4 -27.92 -18.59 7.35
C ASP A 4 -26.45 -18.31 7.06
N LEU A 5 -26.09 -18.27 5.78
CA LEU A 5 -24.80 -17.77 5.31
C LEU A 5 -25.00 -16.37 4.71
N LEU A 6 -24.41 -15.37 5.34
CA LEU A 6 -24.44 -13.98 4.88
C LEU A 6 -23.08 -13.61 4.28
N ARG A 7 -23.11 -12.79 3.22
CA ARG A 7 -21.93 -12.22 2.56
C ARG A 7 -22.01 -10.70 2.66
N PHE A 8 -20.91 -10.09 3.06
CA PHE A 8 -20.72 -8.65 2.94
C PHE A 8 -19.87 -8.34 1.71
N ASP A 9 -20.39 -7.52 0.79
CA ASP A 9 -19.59 -6.98 -0.30
C ASP A 9 -18.84 -5.73 0.15
N VAL A 10 -17.52 -5.81 0.18
CA VAL A 10 -16.66 -4.72 0.67
C VAL A 10 -16.65 -3.52 -0.28
N LYS A 11 -16.86 -3.72 -1.59
CA LYS A 11 -16.86 -2.62 -2.56
C LYS A 11 -18.18 -1.85 -2.53
N ASP A 12 -19.28 -2.59 -2.43
CA ASP A 12 -20.63 -2.02 -2.43
C ASP A 12 -21.12 -1.67 -1.02
N CYS A 13 -20.35 -1.99 0.01
CA CYS A 13 -20.67 -1.82 1.43
C CYS A 13 -22.06 -2.37 1.80
N SER A 14 -22.42 -3.55 1.28
CA SER A 14 -23.76 -4.12 1.43
C SER A 14 -23.76 -5.58 1.85
N TRP A 15 -24.77 -5.97 2.63
CA TRP A 15 -25.00 -7.36 3.03
C TRP A 15 -25.99 -8.04 2.08
N CYS A 16 -25.66 -9.26 1.67
CA CYS A 16 -26.54 -10.12 0.92
C CYS A 16 -26.51 -11.56 1.47
N ARG A 17 -27.57 -12.33 1.21
CA ARG A 17 -27.58 -13.76 1.52
C ARG A 17 -26.72 -14.49 0.49
N ALA A 18 -25.80 -15.33 0.95
CA ALA A 18 -24.98 -16.13 0.05
C ALA A 18 -25.84 -17.20 -0.64
N PHE A 19 -25.54 -17.48 -1.91
CA PHE A 19 -26.15 -18.59 -2.62
C PHE A 19 -25.69 -19.91 -2.01
N THR A 20 -26.63 -20.81 -1.68
CA THR A 20 -26.32 -22.08 -1.02
C THR A 20 -27.02 -23.25 -1.71
N THR A 21 -26.28 -24.32 -1.94
CA THR A 21 -26.75 -25.62 -2.45
C THR A 21 -26.10 -26.75 -1.65
N GLY A 22 -26.59 -27.98 -1.79
CA GLY A 22 -26.11 -29.13 -1.02
C GLY A 22 -26.66 -29.15 0.41
N THR A 23 -25.94 -29.81 1.33
CA THR A 23 -26.38 -29.99 2.72
C THR A 23 -25.52 -29.16 3.66
N PRO A 24 -26.00 -28.00 4.14
CA PRO A 24 -25.23 -27.18 5.08
C PRO A 24 -25.15 -27.84 6.46
N PRO A 25 -24.16 -27.44 7.28
CA PRO A 25 -24.08 -27.89 8.67
C PRO A 25 -25.32 -27.48 9.47
N ALA A 26 -25.68 -28.30 10.48
CA ALA A 26 -26.72 -27.93 11.43
C ALA A 26 -26.42 -26.58 12.13
N PRO A 27 -27.45 -25.79 12.49
CA PRO A 27 -27.29 -24.56 13.25
C PRO A 27 -26.39 -24.75 14.48
N ARG A 28 -25.38 -23.90 14.64
CA ARG A 28 -24.34 -24.11 15.67
C ARG A 28 -23.68 -22.81 16.14
N TYR A 29 -23.08 -22.86 17.34
CA TYR A 29 -22.28 -21.77 17.92
C TYR A 29 -20.86 -22.25 18.25
N HIS A 30 -19.94 -21.30 18.37
CA HIS A 30 -18.53 -21.55 18.72
C HIS A 30 -17.85 -22.61 17.82
N HIS A 31 -18.27 -22.68 16.54
CA HIS A 31 -17.55 -23.39 15.50
C HIS A 31 -16.39 -22.52 15.00
N SER A 32 -15.42 -23.14 14.35
CA SER A 32 -14.41 -22.40 13.59
C SER A 32 -14.77 -22.39 12.11
N ALA A 33 -14.40 -21.31 11.42
CA ALA A 33 -14.51 -21.18 9.98
C ALA A 33 -13.19 -20.60 9.45
N VAL A 34 -12.56 -21.28 8.50
CA VAL A 34 -11.29 -20.85 7.90
C VAL A 34 -11.40 -20.87 6.37
N VAL A 35 -10.63 -20.03 5.70
CA VAL A 35 -10.60 -19.96 4.24
C VAL A 35 -9.33 -20.60 3.70
N TYR A 36 -9.46 -21.46 2.69
CA TYR A 36 -8.35 -22.03 1.96
C TYR A 36 -8.70 -22.10 0.47
N GLY A 37 -7.87 -21.48 -0.37
CA GLY A 37 -8.12 -21.37 -1.81
C GLY A 37 -9.47 -20.71 -2.11
N SER A 38 -10.32 -21.39 -2.87
CA SER A 38 -11.67 -20.94 -3.25
C SER A 38 -12.79 -21.51 -2.38
N SER A 39 -12.47 -21.95 -1.16
CA SER A 39 -13.40 -22.66 -0.27
C SER A 39 -13.29 -22.16 1.18
N MET A 40 -14.41 -22.24 1.91
CA MET A 40 -14.47 -22.06 3.36
C MET A 40 -14.68 -23.42 4.03
N PHE A 41 -13.92 -23.69 5.08
CA PHE A 41 -13.99 -24.91 5.88
C PHE A 41 -14.55 -24.61 7.27
N VAL A 42 -15.55 -25.36 7.71
CA VAL A 42 -16.22 -25.22 9.01
C VAL A 42 -16.02 -26.50 9.81
N PHE A 43 -15.50 -26.37 11.04
CA PHE A 43 -15.29 -27.51 11.92
C PHE A 43 -15.91 -27.30 13.31
N GLY A 44 -16.53 -28.36 13.82
CA GLY A 44 -17.02 -28.45 15.19
C GLY A 44 -18.06 -27.42 15.58
N GLY A 45 -18.04 -26.99 16.85
CA GLY A 45 -19.09 -26.19 17.48
C GLY A 45 -20.15 -27.06 18.14
N TYR A 46 -21.11 -26.44 18.82
CA TYR A 46 -22.23 -27.16 19.44
C TYR A 46 -23.58 -26.80 18.80
N THR A 47 -24.43 -27.81 18.67
CA THR A 47 -25.79 -27.72 18.13
C THR A 47 -26.79 -28.16 19.20
N GLY A 48 -28.01 -27.63 19.18
CA GLY A 48 -29.09 -28.02 20.10
C GLY A 48 -30.18 -26.97 20.23
N ASP A 49 -31.15 -27.21 21.10
CA ASP A 49 -32.18 -26.23 21.44
C ASP A 49 -31.67 -25.28 22.54
N ILE A 50 -31.49 -24.01 22.18
CA ILE A 50 -31.01 -22.97 23.11
C ILE A 50 -32.06 -22.64 24.18
N TYR A 51 -33.35 -22.78 23.90
CA TYR A 51 -34.39 -22.34 24.82
C TYR A 51 -34.56 -23.25 26.03
N SER A 52 -34.25 -24.55 25.87
CA SER A 52 -34.34 -25.53 26.95
C SER A 52 -33.00 -25.80 27.64
N ASN A 53 -31.88 -25.30 27.12
CA ASN A 53 -30.50 -25.70 27.51
C ASN A 53 -30.29 -27.24 27.55
N SER A 54 -31.20 -27.98 26.93
CA SER A 54 -31.24 -29.42 26.91
C SER A 54 -30.79 -29.90 25.53
N ASN A 55 -29.93 -30.92 25.48
CA ASN A 55 -29.38 -31.50 24.25
C ASN A 55 -28.35 -30.66 23.47
N LEU A 56 -27.62 -29.72 24.11
CA LEU A 56 -26.42 -29.13 23.49
C LEU A 56 -25.37 -30.22 23.28
N LYS A 57 -25.03 -30.51 22.02
CA LYS A 57 -24.03 -31.51 21.63
C LYS A 57 -22.94 -30.87 20.80
N ASN A 58 -21.70 -31.05 21.23
CA ASN A 58 -20.55 -30.72 20.39
C ASN A 58 -20.52 -31.62 19.15
N LYS A 59 -19.88 -31.11 18.09
CA LYS A 59 -19.62 -31.82 16.85
C LYS A 59 -18.12 -31.85 16.54
N ASN A 60 -17.71 -32.80 15.70
CA ASN A 60 -16.38 -32.93 15.09
C ASN A 60 -16.50 -33.13 13.57
N ASP A 61 -17.60 -32.69 12.99
CA ASP A 61 -17.83 -32.72 11.54
C ASP A 61 -17.03 -31.61 10.84
N LEU A 62 -16.55 -31.90 9.64
CA LEU A 62 -15.83 -30.95 8.78
C LEU A 62 -16.68 -30.70 7.52
N PHE A 63 -17.06 -29.45 7.30
CA PHE A 63 -17.82 -29.03 6.13
C PHE A 63 -16.98 -28.11 5.24
N GLU A 64 -17.15 -28.23 3.93
CA GLU A 64 -16.58 -27.32 2.93
C GLU A 64 -17.71 -26.61 2.19
N TYR A 65 -17.59 -25.29 2.07
CA TYR A 65 -18.40 -24.43 1.21
C TYR A 65 -17.56 -23.85 0.07
N LYS A 66 -17.91 -24.19 -1.17
CA LYS A 66 -17.21 -23.70 -2.37
C LYS A 66 -17.77 -22.34 -2.79
N PHE A 67 -16.94 -21.29 -2.83
CA PHE A 67 -17.42 -19.94 -3.14
C PHE A 67 -17.98 -19.80 -4.56
N ALA A 68 -17.39 -20.48 -5.53
CA ALA A 68 -17.79 -20.36 -6.94
C ALA A 68 -19.17 -20.97 -7.24
N THR A 69 -19.52 -22.09 -6.59
CA THR A 69 -20.76 -22.83 -6.84
C THR A 69 -21.81 -22.66 -5.74
N GLY A 70 -21.40 -22.15 -4.58
CA GLY A 70 -22.24 -22.10 -3.38
C GLY A 70 -22.57 -23.46 -2.79
N GLN A 71 -21.82 -24.52 -3.12
CA GLN A 71 -22.13 -25.88 -2.69
C GLN A 71 -21.52 -26.19 -1.31
N TRP A 72 -22.36 -26.66 -0.40
CA TRP A 72 -21.96 -27.29 0.87
C TRP A 72 -21.76 -28.79 0.72
N THR A 73 -20.68 -29.28 1.32
CA THR A 73 -20.35 -30.71 1.34
C THR A 73 -19.70 -31.07 2.67
N GLU A 74 -20.19 -32.11 3.32
CA GLU A 74 -19.53 -32.73 4.46
C GLU A 74 -18.37 -33.61 3.98
N TRP A 75 -17.21 -33.45 4.62
CA TRP A 75 -16.05 -34.30 4.40
C TRP A 75 -16.17 -35.57 5.24
N LYS A 76 -16.09 -36.73 4.58
CA LYS A 76 -15.97 -38.02 5.25
C LYS A 76 -14.50 -38.27 5.53
N THR A 77 -14.16 -38.38 6.80
CA THR A 77 -12.79 -38.62 7.26
C THR A 77 -12.69 -40.00 7.91
N GLU A 78 -11.57 -40.68 7.70
CA GLU A 78 -11.31 -42.01 8.24
C GLU A 78 -10.19 -41.96 9.29
N GLY A 79 -10.10 -43.01 10.12
CA GLY A 79 -9.06 -43.14 11.14
C GLY A 79 -9.41 -42.49 12.49
N ARG A 80 -8.38 -42.00 13.20
CA ARG A 80 -8.57 -41.30 14.48
C ARG A 80 -9.14 -39.93 14.23
N LEU A 81 -10.13 -39.53 15.03
CA LEU A 81 -10.79 -38.23 14.90
C LEU A 81 -10.58 -37.40 16.16
N PRO A 82 -10.43 -36.08 16.04
CA PRO A 82 -10.53 -35.19 17.19
C PRO A 82 -11.89 -35.36 17.86
N VAL A 83 -11.89 -35.30 19.19
CA VAL A 83 -13.16 -35.29 19.96
C VAL A 83 -14.04 -34.12 19.53
N ALA A 84 -15.35 -34.36 19.58
CA ALA A 84 -16.36 -33.33 19.34
C ALA A 84 -16.14 -32.14 20.27
N ARG A 85 -15.92 -30.95 19.71
CA ARG A 85 -15.48 -29.78 20.47
C ARG A 85 -16.07 -28.47 19.97
N SER A 86 -16.11 -27.48 20.85
CA SER A 86 -16.46 -26.09 20.54
C SER A 86 -15.43 -25.12 21.11
N ALA A 87 -15.48 -23.87 20.64
CA ALA A 87 -14.63 -22.78 21.13
C ALA A 87 -13.12 -23.09 21.08
N HIS A 88 -12.72 -23.89 20.11
CA HIS A 88 -11.32 -24.22 19.79
C HIS A 88 -10.72 -23.18 18.85
N GLY A 89 -9.40 -23.11 18.78
CA GLY A 89 -8.69 -22.34 17.78
C GLY A 89 -8.53 -23.13 16.49
N ALA A 90 -8.68 -22.49 15.33
CA ALA A 90 -8.41 -23.12 14.04
C ALA A 90 -7.68 -22.16 13.11
N THR A 91 -6.77 -22.70 12.30
CA THR A 91 -6.04 -21.93 11.29
C THR A 91 -5.61 -22.82 10.12
N VAL A 92 -5.24 -22.20 9.01
CA VAL A 92 -4.68 -22.90 7.85
C VAL A 92 -3.21 -22.55 7.72
N TYR A 93 -2.37 -23.57 7.64
CA TYR A 93 -0.94 -23.42 7.42
C TYR A 93 -0.40 -24.56 6.57
N SER A 94 0.39 -24.21 5.54
CA SER A 94 1.00 -25.17 4.61
C SER A 94 0.00 -26.21 4.06
N ASP A 95 -1.13 -25.72 3.52
CA ASP A 95 -2.20 -26.54 2.92
C ASP A 95 -2.90 -27.53 3.88
N LYS A 96 -2.71 -27.36 5.19
CA LYS A 96 -3.37 -28.13 6.23
C LYS A 96 -4.24 -27.24 7.12
N LEU A 97 -5.38 -27.77 7.54
CA LEU A 97 -6.15 -27.23 8.66
C LEU A 97 -5.51 -27.70 9.96
N TRP A 98 -5.30 -26.78 10.89
CA TRP A 98 -4.83 -27.04 12.24
C TRP A 98 -5.90 -26.62 13.23
N ILE A 99 -6.21 -27.48 14.20
CA ILE A 99 -7.10 -27.16 15.32
C ILE A 99 -6.37 -27.37 16.65
N PHE A 100 -6.60 -26.46 17.59
CA PHE A 100 -5.96 -26.47 18.90
C PHE A 100 -7.00 -26.26 20.01
N ALA A 101 -6.90 -27.10 21.05
CA ALA A 101 -7.67 -26.99 22.29
C ALA A 101 -9.21 -26.99 22.08
N GLY A 102 -9.94 -26.27 22.93
CA GLY A 102 -11.41 -26.16 22.90
C GLY A 102 -12.09 -26.81 24.11
N TYR A 103 -13.41 -27.00 24.01
CA TYR A 103 -14.24 -27.61 25.03
C TYR A 103 -15.03 -28.79 24.46
N ASP A 104 -14.85 -29.99 25.02
CA ASP A 104 -15.50 -31.21 24.55
C ASP A 104 -16.91 -31.45 25.14
N GLY A 105 -17.33 -30.60 26.09
CA GLY A 105 -18.59 -30.74 26.82
C GLY A 105 -18.40 -31.12 28.28
N ASN A 106 -17.21 -31.60 28.63
CA ASN A 106 -16.82 -32.00 29.98
C ASN A 106 -15.54 -31.26 30.45
N ALA A 107 -14.49 -31.26 29.63
CA ALA A 107 -13.20 -30.68 29.92
C ALA A 107 -12.75 -29.66 28.85
N ARG A 108 -11.88 -28.74 29.27
CA ARG A 108 -11.11 -27.94 28.31
C ARG A 108 -9.94 -28.78 27.83
N LEU A 109 -9.56 -28.60 26.58
CA LEU A 109 -8.51 -29.36 25.91
C LEU A 109 -7.27 -28.49 25.68
N ASN A 110 -6.15 -29.11 25.35
CA ASN A 110 -4.91 -28.49 24.85
C ASN A 110 -4.20 -29.38 23.80
N ASP A 111 -4.95 -30.28 23.18
CA ASP A 111 -4.48 -31.15 22.10
C ASP A 111 -4.42 -30.39 20.77
N MET A 112 -3.61 -30.92 19.84
CA MET A 112 -3.38 -30.36 18.51
C MET A 112 -3.69 -31.41 17.46
N TRP A 113 -4.47 -31.03 16.46
CA TRP A 113 -4.80 -31.92 15.34
C TRP A 113 -4.64 -31.21 14.01
N THR A 114 -4.30 -31.96 12.97
CA THR A 114 -4.19 -31.44 11.62
C THR A 114 -4.78 -32.37 10.56
N ILE A 115 -5.22 -31.81 9.44
CA ILE A 115 -5.73 -32.54 8.27
C ILE A 115 -5.36 -31.79 6.99
N GLY A 116 -4.98 -32.51 5.93
CA GLY A 116 -4.69 -31.91 4.62
C GLY A 116 -5.95 -31.36 3.93
N LEU A 117 -5.80 -30.31 3.13
CA LEU A 117 -6.93 -29.68 2.40
C LEU A 117 -6.85 -29.84 0.86
N GLN A 118 -5.83 -30.51 0.33
CA GLN A 118 -5.61 -30.63 -1.11
C GLN A 118 -6.44 -31.74 -1.79
N ASP A 119 -6.57 -32.92 -1.16
CA ASP A 119 -7.24 -34.08 -1.75
C ASP A 119 -8.26 -34.70 -0.80
N ARG A 120 -9.54 -34.68 -1.17
CA ARG A 120 -10.62 -35.24 -0.34
C ARG A 120 -10.49 -36.73 -0.09
N GLU A 121 -9.90 -37.50 -1.01
CA GLU A 121 -9.89 -38.97 -0.91
C GLU A 121 -8.79 -39.50 0.02
N LEU A 122 -7.81 -38.67 0.38
CA LEU A 122 -6.62 -39.05 1.16
C LEU A 122 -6.55 -38.36 2.54
N THR A 123 -7.65 -37.82 3.05
CA THR A 123 -7.62 -36.96 4.25
C THR A 123 -8.00 -37.69 5.53
N CYS A 124 -6.98 -37.96 6.34
CA CYS A 124 -7.12 -38.41 7.72
C CYS A 124 -6.67 -37.33 8.69
N TRP A 125 -7.30 -37.29 9.86
CA TRP A 125 -6.87 -36.42 10.95
C TRP A 125 -5.62 -37.01 11.62
N GLU A 126 -4.64 -36.16 11.86
CA GLU A 126 -3.38 -36.49 12.52
C GLU A 126 -3.33 -35.75 13.86
N GLU A 127 -3.23 -36.49 14.97
CA GLU A 127 -2.93 -35.91 16.27
C GLU A 127 -1.44 -35.56 16.33
N ILE A 128 -1.12 -34.35 16.76
CA ILE A 128 0.24 -33.85 16.79
C ILE A 128 0.79 -33.93 18.21
N GLU A 129 1.87 -34.67 18.37
CA GLU A 129 2.67 -34.63 19.59
C GLU A 129 3.35 -33.26 19.72
N GLN A 130 3.07 -32.58 20.83
CA GLN A 130 3.53 -31.24 21.13
C GLN A 130 4.65 -31.30 22.17
N SER A 131 5.60 -30.37 22.10
CA SER A 131 6.68 -30.25 23.07
C SER A 131 6.92 -28.80 23.50
N GLY A 132 7.74 -28.56 24.52
CA GLY A 132 8.03 -27.22 25.04
C GLY A 132 7.01 -26.70 26.06
N GLU A 133 6.81 -25.38 26.09
CA GLU A 133 5.91 -24.68 27.02
C GLU A 133 4.46 -24.69 26.50
N ILE A 134 3.84 -25.87 26.48
CA ILE A 134 2.49 -26.07 25.94
C ILE A 134 1.47 -25.18 26.70
N PRO A 135 0.61 -24.42 26.00
CA PRO A 135 -0.44 -23.65 26.63
C PRO A 135 -1.35 -24.51 27.52
N PRO A 136 -1.85 -23.98 28.66
CA PRO A 136 -2.78 -24.71 29.51
C PRO A 136 -4.09 -24.97 28.76
N SER A 137 -4.87 -25.96 29.23
CA SER A 137 -6.19 -26.26 28.67
C SER A 137 -7.08 -25.01 28.63
N CYS A 138 -7.57 -24.66 27.44
CA CYS A 138 -8.27 -23.39 27.19
C CYS A 138 -9.35 -23.50 26.11
N CYS A 139 -10.29 -22.55 26.13
CA CYS A 139 -11.28 -22.33 25.09
C CYS A 139 -11.62 -20.83 24.97
N ASN A 140 -12.41 -20.43 23.98
CA ASN A 140 -12.81 -19.02 23.75
C ASN A 140 -11.63 -18.07 23.55
N PHE A 141 -10.63 -18.52 22.80
CA PHE A 141 -9.46 -17.74 22.40
C PHE A 141 -9.31 -17.75 20.86
N PRO A 142 -8.71 -16.71 20.28
CA PRO A 142 -8.37 -16.67 18.86
C PRO A 142 -6.99 -17.29 18.61
N VAL A 143 -6.80 -17.76 17.37
CA VAL A 143 -5.50 -18.17 16.83
C VAL A 143 -5.17 -17.28 15.66
N ALA A 144 -3.91 -16.85 15.54
CA ALA A 144 -3.41 -16.15 14.36
C ALA A 144 -2.10 -16.77 13.89
N VAL A 145 -1.84 -16.74 12.58
CA VAL A 145 -0.58 -17.22 12.00
C VAL A 145 0.18 -16.03 11.45
N CYS A 146 1.43 -15.88 11.87
CA CYS A 146 2.34 -14.83 11.41
C CYS A 146 3.76 -15.43 11.32
N LYS A 147 4.51 -15.09 10.26
CA LYS A 147 5.90 -15.56 10.02
C LYS A 147 6.12 -17.05 10.31
N ASP A 148 5.31 -17.92 9.71
CA ASP A 148 5.40 -19.39 9.87
C ASP A 148 5.20 -19.91 11.31
N LYS A 149 4.58 -19.11 12.19
CA LYS A 149 4.29 -19.48 13.57
C LYS A 149 2.83 -19.23 13.89
N MET A 150 2.27 -20.09 14.72
CA MET A 150 0.92 -19.92 15.25
C MET A 150 0.99 -19.27 16.62
N PHE A 151 0.20 -18.22 16.83
CA PHE A 151 0.12 -17.49 18.08
C PHE A 151 -1.20 -17.75 18.77
N VAL A 152 -1.14 -17.97 20.08
CA VAL A 152 -2.28 -18.14 20.97
C VAL A 152 -2.15 -17.15 22.11
N PHE A 153 -3.18 -16.33 22.28
CA PHE A 153 -3.23 -15.34 23.34
C PHE A 153 -4.43 -15.57 24.25
N SER A 154 -4.17 -15.69 25.55
CA SER A 154 -5.20 -15.71 26.59
C SER A 154 -6.28 -16.81 26.35
N GLY A 155 -7.46 -16.66 26.96
CA GLY A 155 -8.59 -17.59 26.83
C GLY A 155 -9.19 -17.99 28.17
N GLN A 156 -10.30 -18.73 28.13
CA GLN A 156 -10.95 -19.25 29.33
C GLN A 156 -10.33 -20.61 29.71
N SER A 157 -9.52 -20.64 30.77
CA SER A 157 -8.97 -21.88 31.34
C SER A 157 -9.72 -22.27 32.62
N GLY A 158 -9.81 -23.58 32.89
CA GLY A 158 -10.50 -24.12 34.07
C GLY A 158 -9.78 -23.89 35.40
N ALA A 159 -8.50 -23.50 35.40
CA ALA A 159 -7.71 -23.36 36.63
C ALA A 159 -7.14 -21.94 36.85
N LYS A 160 -6.67 -21.25 35.79
CA LYS A 160 -6.17 -19.85 35.83
C LYS A 160 -6.31 -19.19 34.46
N ILE A 161 -7.06 -18.10 34.33
CA ILE A 161 -7.05 -17.27 33.12
C ILE A 161 -5.70 -16.53 33.09
N THR A 162 -4.89 -16.79 32.07
CA THR A 162 -3.57 -16.12 31.90
C THR A 162 -3.64 -15.11 30.76
N ASN A 163 -2.80 -14.08 30.79
CA ASN A 163 -2.57 -13.14 29.70
C ASN A 163 -1.26 -13.46 28.95
N ASN A 164 -0.84 -14.73 29.00
CA ASN A 164 0.37 -15.16 28.31
C ASN A 164 0.12 -15.25 26.80
N LEU A 165 1.13 -14.85 26.03
CA LEU A 165 1.22 -15.09 24.59
C LEU A 165 2.13 -16.30 24.37
N PHE A 166 1.64 -17.28 23.60
CA PHE A 166 2.38 -18.45 23.22
C PHE A 166 2.56 -18.47 21.71
N GLN A 167 3.71 -18.95 21.25
CA GLN A 167 3.97 -19.24 19.84
C GLN A 167 4.24 -20.73 19.64
N PHE A 168 3.76 -21.27 18.53
CA PHE A 168 4.00 -22.64 18.09
C PHE A 168 4.71 -22.62 16.75
N GLU A 169 5.84 -23.32 16.68
CA GLU A 169 6.58 -23.51 15.44
C GLU A 169 6.11 -24.79 14.74
N PHE A 170 5.48 -24.64 13.57
CA PHE A 170 4.84 -25.77 12.88
C PHE A 170 5.81 -26.89 12.47
N LYS A 171 7.07 -26.55 12.14
CA LYS A 171 8.08 -27.51 11.70
C LYS A 171 8.58 -28.39 12.85
N GLU A 172 9.00 -27.75 13.94
CA GLU A 172 9.57 -28.43 15.11
C GLU A 172 8.50 -28.96 16.08
N LYS A 173 7.25 -28.47 15.97
CA LYS A 173 6.12 -28.80 16.86
C LYS A 173 6.39 -28.44 18.33
N ILE A 174 7.12 -27.34 18.51
CA ILE A 174 7.51 -26.81 19.82
C ILE A 174 6.68 -25.57 20.14
N TRP A 175 6.16 -25.52 21.37
CA TRP A 175 5.59 -24.33 21.98
C TRP A 175 6.64 -23.55 22.77
N THR A 176 6.60 -22.24 22.64
CA THR A 176 7.40 -21.31 23.45
C THR A 176 6.48 -20.25 24.03
N ARG A 177 6.61 -19.98 25.33
CA ARG A 177 5.94 -18.86 25.97
C ARG A 177 6.75 -17.60 25.70
N ILE A 178 6.08 -16.58 25.18
CA ILE A 178 6.71 -15.28 24.98
C ILE A 178 6.76 -14.57 26.34
N PRO A 179 7.95 -14.22 26.85
CA PRO A 179 8.08 -13.52 28.11
C PRO A 179 7.37 -12.18 28.08
N THR A 180 6.67 -11.85 29.15
CA THR A 180 5.98 -10.57 29.32
C THR A 180 6.88 -9.48 29.89
N GLU A 181 8.01 -9.88 30.46
CA GLU A 181 8.98 -9.00 31.12
C GLU A 181 9.99 -8.51 30.08
N HIS A 182 9.67 -7.45 29.35
CA HIS A 182 10.64 -6.82 28.48
C HIS A 182 11.61 -5.95 29.30
N LEU A 183 12.90 -6.24 29.17
CA LEU A 183 14.04 -5.52 29.78
C LEU A 183 14.19 -4.05 29.32
N LEU A 184 13.35 -3.60 28.38
CA LEU A 184 13.35 -2.22 27.86
C LEU A 184 12.32 -1.37 28.59
N ARG A 185 12.78 -0.35 29.34
CA ARG A 185 11.92 0.64 30.01
C ARG A 185 11.06 1.38 28.98
N GLY A 186 9.75 1.11 28.93
CA GLY A 186 8.77 1.98 28.27
C GLY A 186 7.67 1.33 27.44
N SER A 187 7.75 0.03 27.13
CA SER A 187 6.67 -0.65 26.40
C SER A 187 5.45 -0.89 27.30
N PRO A 188 4.22 -0.62 26.83
CA PRO A 188 3.02 -0.91 27.61
C PRO A 188 2.90 -2.42 27.89
N PRO A 189 2.27 -2.80 29.02
CA PRO A 189 2.06 -4.20 29.35
C PRO A 189 1.16 -4.90 28.31
N PRO A 190 1.20 -6.23 28.21
CA PRO A 190 0.26 -6.95 27.36
C PRO A 190 -1.19 -6.68 27.78
N PRO A 191 -2.15 -6.91 26.87
CA PRO A 191 -3.56 -6.84 27.21
C PRO A 191 -3.88 -7.68 28.46
N GLN A 192 -4.79 -7.19 29.29
CA GLN A 192 -5.30 -7.97 30.43
C GLN A 192 -5.88 -9.31 29.97
N ARG A 193 -5.85 -10.29 30.89
CA ARG A 193 -6.43 -11.62 30.69
C ARG A 193 -7.89 -11.50 30.25
N ARG A 194 -8.24 -12.18 29.16
CA ARG A 194 -9.54 -12.03 28.49
C ARG A 194 -9.96 -13.25 27.69
N TYR A 195 -11.26 -13.41 27.45
CA TYR A 195 -11.82 -14.43 26.56
C TYR A 195 -12.86 -13.83 25.62
N GLY A 196 -13.15 -14.53 24.52
CA GLY A 196 -14.09 -14.05 23.50
C GLY A 196 -13.61 -12.79 22.75
N HIS A 197 -12.30 -12.52 22.79
CA HIS A 197 -11.66 -11.48 22.00
C HIS A 197 -11.29 -12.01 20.61
N THR A 198 -10.95 -11.11 19.69
CA THR A 198 -10.38 -11.49 18.40
C THR A 198 -8.90 -11.15 18.36
N MET A 199 -8.14 -11.94 17.60
CA MET A 199 -6.76 -11.68 17.26
C MET A 199 -6.59 -11.93 15.77
N VAL A 200 -6.03 -10.96 15.05
CA VAL A 200 -5.75 -11.08 13.63
C VAL A 200 -4.28 -10.77 13.37
N ALA A 201 -3.68 -11.47 12.41
CA ALA A 201 -2.34 -11.16 11.94
C ALA A 201 -2.42 -10.29 10.68
N PHE A 202 -1.59 -9.25 10.63
CA PHE A 202 -1.35 -8.47 9.43
C PHE A 202 0.12 -8.05 9.37
N ASP A 203 0.80 -8.42 8.27
CA ASP A 203 2.24 -8.26 8.11
C ASP A 203 3.02 -8.92 9.27
N ARG A 204 3.80 -8.14 10.04
CA ARG A 204 4.55 -8.61 11.21
C ARG A 204 3.83 -8.44 12.55
N HIS A 205 2.59 -7.93 12.54
CA HIS A 205 1.89 -7.51 13.75
C HIS A 205 0.69 -8.42 14.05
N LEU A 206 0.45 -8.66 15.34
CA LEU A 206 -0.77 -9.29 15.85
C LEU A 206 -1.64 -8.23 16.51
N TYR A 207 -2.87 -8.08 16.03
CA TYR A 207 -3.83 -7.12 16.56
C TYR A 207 -4.86 -7.82 17.42
N VAL A 208 -5.00 -7.41 18.68
CA VAL A 208 -5.92 -7.98 19.67
C VAL A 208 -6.98 -6.95 20.04
N PHE A 209 -8.24 -7.30 19.86
CA PHE A 209 -9.37 -6.41 20.12
C PHE A 209 -10.48 -7.07 20.95
N GLY A 210 -11.05 -6.29 21.87
CA GLY A 210 -12.25 -6.67 22.63
C GLY A 210 -12.04 -7.82 23.60
N GLY A 211 -13.10 -8.59 23.81
CA GLY A 211 -13.22 -9.66 24.80
C GLY A 211 -13.84 -9.19 26.12
N ALA A 212 -13.97 -10.12 27.05
CA ALA A 212 -14.28 -9.82 28.45
C ALA A 212 -13.02 -9.97 29.29
N ALA A 213 -12.61 -8.88 29.94
CA ALA A 213 -11.50 -8.83 30.88
C ALA A 213 -12.06 -8.56 32.28
N ASP A 214 -12.04 -9.60 33.13
CA ASP A 214 -12.71 -9.60 34.43
C ASP A 214 -14.19 -9.16 34.32
N ASN A 215 -14.55 -8.01 34.90
CA ASN A 215 -15.92 -7.46 34.87
C ASN A 215 -16.10 -6.35 33.81
N THR A 216 -15.17 -6.21 32.87
CA THR A 216 -15.15 -5.12 31.88
C THR A 216 -15.10 -5.64 30.44
N LEU A 217 -15.62 -4.84 29.51
CA LEU A 217 -15.49 -5.05 28.07
C LEU A 217 -14.47 -4.05 27.52
N PRO A 218 -13.19 -4.42 27.40
CA PRO A 218 -12.19 -3.54 26.79
C PRO A 218 -12.55 -3.18 25.34
N ASN A 219 -12.29 -1.94 24.98
CA ASN A 219 -12.44 -1.40 23.61
C ASN A 219 -11.09 -0.93 23.03
N GLU A 220 -9.99 -1.21 23.71
CA GLU A 220 -8.64 -0.90 23.25
C GLU A 220 -8.19 -1.91 22.19
N LEU A 221 -7.50 -1.41 21.17
CA LEU A 221 -6.82 -2.22 20.16
C LEU A 221 -5.34 -2.32 20.54
N HIS A 222 -4.91 -3.51 20.93
CA HIS A 222 -3.51 -3.78 21.19
C HIS A 222 -2.84 -4.36 19.95
N CYS A 223 -1.59 -4.00 19.73
CA CYS A 223 -0.75 -4.53 18.66
C CYS A 223 0.51 -5.14 19.29
N TYR A 224 0.85 -6.36 18.89
CA TYR A 224 2.09 -7.03 19.25
C TYR A 224 2.96 -7.13 18.01
N ASP A 225 4.15 -6.53 18.07
CA ASP A 225 5.16 -6.62 17.02
C ASP A 225 5.98 -7.89 17.25
N VAL A 226 5.93 -8.81 16.29
CA VAL A 226 6.61 -10.11 16.39
C VAL A 226 8.14 -9.98 16.33
N ASP A 227 8.66 -8.92 15.71
CA ASP A 227 10.11 -8.73 15.54
C ASP A 227 10.75 -8.12 16.78
N SER A 228 10.22 -7.00 17.26
CA SER A 228 10.69 -6.39 18.50
C SER A 228 10.19 -7.12 19.75
N GLN A 229 9.22 -8.02 19.57
CA GLN A 229 8.51 -8.72 20.64
C GLN A 229 7.81 -7.76 21.61
N THR A 230 7.40 -6.57 21.19
CA THR A 230 6.80 -5.57 22.10
C THR A 230 5.31 -5.36 21.84
N TRP A 231 4.57 -5.06 22.91
CA TRP A 231 3.19 -4.59 22.82
C TRP A 231 3.12 -3.08 22.65
N GLU A 232 2.09 -2.61 21.95
CA GLU A 232 1.66 -1.22 21.87
C GLU A 232 0.12 -1.14 21.94
N VAL A 233 -0.41 -0.02 22.43
CA VAL A 233 -1.84 0.29 22.36
C VAL A 233 -2.03 1.27 21.21
N ILE A 234 -2.78 0.86 20.20
CA ILE A 234 -3.01 1.67 19.01
C ILE A 234 -3.90 2.86 19.38
N GLN A 235 -3.41 4.06 19.09
CA GLN A 235 -4.17 5.29 19.23
C GLN A 235 -4.81 5.65 17.87
N PRO A 236 -6.14 5.56 17.74
CA PRO A 236 -6.85 5.92 16.53
C PRO A 236 -6.83 7.44 16.30
N SER A 237 -7.05 7.87 15.05
CA SER A 237 -7.16 9.31 14.72
C SER A 237 -8.34 9.95 15.48
N PRO A 238 -8.24 11.23 15.93
CA PRO A 238 -9.33 11.92 16.63
C PRO A 238 -10.68 11.92 15.90
N ASP A 239 -10.65 11.84 14.56
CA ASP A 239 -11.86 11.82 13.72
C ASP A 239 -12.48 10.42 13.55
N SER A 240 -11.93 9.39 14.21
CA SER A 240 -12.37 8.00 14.05
C SER A 240 -13.51 7.63 15.01
N GLU A 241 -14.52 6.93 14.49
CA GLU A 241 -15.55 6.29 15.30
C GLU A 241 -15.03 4.97 15.88
N LEU A 242 -15.05 4.84 17.21
CA LEU A 242 -14.51 3.68 17.90
C LEU A 242 -15.60 2.66 18.22
N PRO A 243 -15.36 1.36 17.97
CA PRO A 243 -16.25 0.32 18.44
C PRO A 243 -16.31 0.33 19.97
N SER A 244 -17.51 0.22 20.51
CA SER A 244 -17.71 -0.11 21.92
C SER A 244 -17.08 -1.46 22.28
N GLY A 245 -16.72 -1.62 23.55
CA GLY A 245 -16.18 -2.87 24.08
C GLY A 245 -17.14 -4.03 23.83
N ARG A 246 -16.62 -5.15 23.34
CA ARG A 246 -17.43 -6.26 22.87
C ARG A 246 -16.73 -7.60 22.97
N LEU A 247 -17.47 -8.66 23.25
CA LEU A 247 -16.97 -10.04 23.19
C LEU A 247 -17.76 -10.91 22.20
N PHE A 248 -17.19 -12.04 21.79
CA PHE A 248 -17.75 -12.98 20.82
C PHE A 248 -18.15 -12.31 19.49
N HIS A 249 -17.44 -11.26 19.11
CA HIS A 249 -17.52 -10.62 17.80
C HIS A 249 -16.65 -11.38 16.78
N ALA A 250 -16.92 -11.19 15.50
CA ALA A 250 -16.06 -11.70 14.43
C ALA A 250 -15.06 -10.61 14.00
N ALA A 251 -13.86 -11.02 13.62
CA ALA A 251 -12.91 -10.14 12.95
C ALA A 251 -12.21 -10.85 11.79
N ALA A 252 -12.00 -10.14 10.69
CA ALA A 252 -11.28 -10.65 9.53
C ALA A 252 -10.43 -9.55 8.88
N VAL A 253 -9.30 -9.95 8.31
CA VAL A 253 -8.43 -9.05 7.55
C VAL A 253 -8.76 -9.19 6.07
N ILE A 254 -9.06 -8.07 5.42
CA ILE A 254 -9.30 -8.00 3.99
C ILE A 254 -8.40 -6.89 3.43
N SER A 255 -7.47 -7.27 2.55
CA SER A 255 -6.45 -6.37 2.03
C SER A 255 -5.63 -5.75 3.16
N ASP A 256 -5.88 -4.47 3.45
CA ASP A 256 -5.12 -3.59 4.33
C ASP A 256 -5.95 -3.10 5.52
N ALA A 257 -7.08 -3.76 5.80
CA ALA A 257 -7.97 -3.39 6.89
C ALA A 257 -8.50 -4.61 7.64
N MET A 258 -8.72 -4.42 8.95
CA MET A 258 -9.47 -5.32 9.81
C MET A 258 -10.94 -4.89 9.83
N TYR A 259 -11.84 -5.85 9.63
CA TYR A 259 -13.28 -5.65 9.76
C TYR A 259 -13.74 -6.37 11.02
N ILE A 260 -14.45 -5.66 11.90
CA ILE A 260 -15.03 -6.18 13.14
C ILE A 260 -16.54 -6.16 12.98
N PHE A 261 -17.20 -7.29 13.23
CA PHE A 261 -18.65 -7.41 13.08
C PHE A 261 -19.31 -8.02 14.31
N GLY A 262 -20.39 -7.37 14.74
CA GLY A 262 -21.31 -7.84 15.77
C GLY A 262 -20.68 -7.98 17.16
N GLY A 263 -21.06 -9.05 17.87
CA GLY A 263 -20.66 -9.33 19.25
C GLY A 263 -21.66 -8.85 20.30
N THR A 264 -21.35 -9.17 21.55
CA THR A 264 -22.11 -8.73 22.73
C THR A 264 -21.44 -7.50 23.33
N VAL A 265 -22.16 -6.38 23.37
CA VAL A 265 -21.65 -5.06 23.80
C VAL A 265 -22.06 -4.70 25.23
N ASP A 266 -23.09 -5.35 25.75
CA ASP A 266 -23.58 -5.23 27.13
C ASP A 266 -24.40 -6.49 27.46
N ASN A 267 -24.76 -6.68 28.73
CA ASN A 267 -25.54 -7.82 29.21
C ASN A 267 -26.82 -8.00 28.37
N ASN A 268 -26.85 -9.08 27.58
CA ASN A 268 -27.91 -9.47 26.64
C ASN A 268 -28.08 -8.62 25.38
N ILE A 269 -27.24 -7.60 25.14
CA ILE A 269 -27.31 -6.79 23.92
C ILE A 269 -26.32 -7.33 22.88
N ARG A 270 -26.87 -7.83 21.76
CA ARG A 270 -26.09 -8.25 20.59
C ARG A 270 -26.11 -7.12 19.56
N SER A 271 -24.93 -6.69 19.13
CA SER A 271 -24.78 -5.67 18.08
C SER A 271 -24.77 -6.33 16.70
N GLY A 272 -25.33 -5.63 15.71
CA GLY A 272 -25.20 -5.93 14.28
C GLY A 272 -24.28 -4.95 13.55
N GLU A 273 -23.55 -4.12 14.30
CA GLU A 273 -22.67 -3.10 13.73
C GLU A 273 -21.42 -3.71 13.11
N MET A 274 -20.87 -3.00 12.14
CA MET A 274 -19.60 -3.33 11.51
C MET A 274 -18.66 -2.13 11.57
N TYR A 275 -17.43 -2.39 12.00
CA TYR A 275 -16.36 -1.39 12.07
C TYR A 275 -15.23 -1.81 11.15
N ARG A 276 -14.56 -0.82 10.54
CA ARG A 276 -13.39 -1.01 9.70
C ARG A 276 -12.22 -0.27 10.32
N PHE A 277 -11.23 -1.02 10.76
CA PHE A 277 -9.95 -0.49 11.20
C PHE A 277 -8.95 -0.59 10.05
N GLN A 278 -8.49 0.56 9.55
CA GLN A 278 -7.42 0.62 8.55
C GLN A 278 -6.09 0.37 9.25
N PHE A 279 -5.36 -0.68 8.86
CA PHE A 279 -4.01 -0.87 9.38
C PHE A 279 -3.11 0.26 8.93
N SER A 280 -2.19 0.65 9.81
CA SER A 280 -0.99 1.41 9.50
C SER A 280 -0.12 0.59 8.55
N CYS A 281 -0.52 0.50 7.29
CA CYS A 281 0.33 -0.09 6.26
C CYS A 281 1.52 0.84 6.05
N TYR A 282 2.65 0.28 5.63
CA TYR A 282 3.65 1.07 4.91
C TYR A 282 2.90 2.02 3.96
N PRO A 283 3.04 3.35 4.11
CA PRO A 283 2.12 4.26 3.45
C PRO A 283 2.07 3.95 1.96
N LYS A 284 0.87 3.91 1.36
CA LYS A 284 0.69 3.69 -0.09
C LYS A 284 1.55 4.69 -0.88
N CYS A 285 1.89 4.37 -2.13
CA CYS A 285 2.76 5.24 -2.93
C CYS A 285 2.09 6.60 -3.14
N THR A 286 2.49 7.59 -2.32
CA THR A 286 1.92 8.94 -2.39
C THR A 286 2.44 9.73 -3.56
N LEU A 287 3.38 9.21 -4.37
CA LEU A 287 3.90 9.95 -5.52
C LEU A 287 2.77 10.45 -6.43
N HIS A 288 1.82 9.56 -6.74
CA HIS A 288 0.64 9.88 -7.55
C HIS A 288 -0.30 10.88 -6.85
N GLU A 289 -0.43 10.79 -5.53
CA GLU A 289 -1.30 11.66 -4.74
C GLU A 289 -0.68 13.05 -4.52
N ASP A 290 0.63 13.13 -4.31
CA ASP A 290 1.38 14.35 -4.05
C ASP A 290 1.52 15.20 -5.31
N TYR A 291 1.82 14.58 -6.45
CA TYR A 291 1.72 15.26 -7.75
C TYR A 291 0.28 15.56 -8.14
N GLY A 292 -0.69 14.73 -7.72
CA GLY A 292 -2.11 15.03 -7.84
C GLY A 292 -2.51 16.32 -7.09
N ARG A 293 -2.03 16.48 -5.85
CA ARG A 293 -2.24 17.70 -5.05
C ARG A 293 -1.53 18.91 -5.64
N LEU A 294 -0.31 18.74 -6.18
CA LEU A 294 0.39 19.79 -6.91
C LEU A 294 -0.44 20.27 -8.12
N TRP A 295 -1.03 19.33 -8.87
CA TRP A 295 -1.95 19.65 -9.95
C TRP A 295 -3.15 20.44 -9.40
N GLU A 296 -3.89 19.91 -8.45
CA GLU A 296 -5.12 20.53 -7.92
C GLU A 296 -4.88 21.95 -7.34
N ASN A 297 -3.76 22.16 -6.64
CA ASN A 297 -3.46 23.44 -6.00
C ASN A 297 -2.79 24.47 -6.93
N ARG A 298 -2.31 24.06 -8.11
CA ARG A 298 -1.64 24.92 -9.13
C ARG A 298 -0.47 25.77 -8.61
N GLN A 299 0.07 25.46 -7.44
CA GLN A 299 1.14 26.26 -6.84
C GLN A 299 2.47 26.06 -7.57
N PHE A 300 3.25 27.13 -7.75
CA PHE A 300 4.52 27.11 -8.50
C PHE A 300 4.35 26.76 -9.99
N SER A 301 3.14 26.94 -10.54
CA SER A 301 2.93 26.87 -11.99
C SER A 301 3.84 27.88 -12.68
N ASP A 302 4.60 27.40 -13.65
CA ASP A 302 5.56 28.18 -14.45
C ASP A 302 5.23 28.12 -15.96
N LEU A 303 4.14 27.42 -16.29
CA LEU A 303 3.73 27.09 -17.65
C LEU A 303 2.22 27.31 -17.80
N GLU A 304 1.81 27.90 -18.93
CA GLU A 304 0.42 28.07 -19.29
C GLU A 304 0.19 27.65 -20.74
N PHE A 305 -0.77 26.74 -20.96
CA PHE A 305 -1.18 26.29 -22.28
C PHE A 305 -2.37 27.09 -22.76
N VAL A 306 -2.29 27.63 -23.98
CA VAL A 306 -3.39 28.32 -24.65
C VAL A 306 -4.00 27.38 -25.69
N LEU A 307 -5.24 26.97 -25.47
CA LEU A 307 -5.88 25.83 -26.12
C LEU A 307 -7.02 26.25 -27.06
N GLY A 308 -7.09 25.56 -28.20
CA GLY A 308 -8.16 25.72 -29.18
C GLY A 308 -8.25 27.13 -29.81
N GLU A 309 -9.35 27.37 -30.52
CA GLU A 309 -9.65 28.68 -31.11
C GLU A 309 -10.23 29.67 -30.07
N LYS A 310 -10.76 29.15 -28.97
CA LYS A 310 -11.33 29.93 -27.86
C LYS A 310 -10.28 30.47 -26.88
N GLU A 311 -9.00 30.17 -27.12
CA GLU A 311 -7.86 30.56 -26.27
C GLU A 311 -8.05 30.24 -24.79
N GLU A 312 -8.60 29.05 -24.49
CA GLU A 312 -8.77 28.59 -23.11
C GLU A 312 -7.40 28.30 -22.47
N ARG A 313 -7.23 28.68 -21.20
CA ARG A 313 -5.94 28.64 -20.51
C ARG A 313 -5.88 27.51 -19.48
N VAL A 314 -4.88 26.64 -19.59
CA VAL A 314 -4.61 25.56 -18.63
C VAL A 314 -3.19 25.68 -18.09
N GLN A 315 -3.06 25.89 -16.78
CA GLN A 315 -1.77 26.02 -16.11
C GLN A 315 -1.12 24.66 -15.81
N GLY A 316 0.21 24.64 -15.70
CA GLY A 316 0.96 23.45 -15.32
C GLY A 316 2.38 23.75 -14.90
N HIS A 317 3.16 22.68 -14.73
CA HIS A 317 4.54 22.70 -14.27
C HIS A 317 5.45 22.12 -15.35
N THR A 318 6.43 22.91 -15.81
CA THR A 318 7.40 22.49 -16.81
C THR A 318 8.08 21.18 -16.42
N ALA A 319 8.47 21.05 -15.14
CA ALA A 319 9.17 19.88 -14.63
C ALA A 319 8.37 18.57 -14.83
N ILE A 320 7.07 18.57 -14.51
CA ILE A 320 6.24 17.37 -14.64
C ILE A 320 5.90 17.09 -16.11
N VAL A 321 5.53 18.13 -16.86
CA VAL A 321 5.09 17.95 -18.26
C VAL A 321 6.24 17.48 -19.15
N THR A 322 7.43 18.07 -19.00
CA THR A 322 8.59 17.71 -19.83
C THR A 322 9.16 16.34 -19.50
N ALA A 323 9.02 15.88 -18.24
CA ALA A 323 9.37 14.54 -17.82
C ALA A 323 8.47 13.48 -18.46
N ARG A 324 7.16 13.75 -18.53
CA ARG A 324 6.14 12.76 -18.89
C ARG A 324 5.74 12.77 -20.38
N CYS A 325 5.95 13.88 -21.09
CA CYS A 325 5.53 14.01 -22.48
C CYS A 325 6.62 14.63 -23.35
N LYS A 326 7.27 13.78 -24.16
CA LYS A 326 8.31 14.21 -25.12
C LYS A 326 7.80 15.20 -26.16
N TRP A 327 6.54 15.07 -26.58
CA TRP A 327 5.94 16.00 -27.55
C TRP A 327 5.76 17.39 -26.95
N LEU A 328 5.17 17.49 -25.76
CA LEU A 328 5.00 18.75 -25.04
C LEU A 328 6.36 19.37 -24.66
N LYS A 329 7.36 18.53 -24.29
CA LYS A 329 8.74 18.98 -24.08
C LYS A 329 9.29 19.77 -25.27
N LYS A 330 9.10 19.28 -26.51
CA LYS A 330 9.55 20.00 -27.72
C LYS A 330 8.82 21.33 -27.90
N LYS A 331 7.51 21.39 -27.63
CA LYS A 331 6.72 22.63 -27.72
C LYS A 331 7.17 23.67 -26.69
N ILE A 332 7.45 23.24 -25.47
CA ILE A 332 7.96 24.10 -24.39
C ILE A 332 9.34 24.68 -24.77
N ILE A 333 10.25 23.86 -25.31
CA ILE A 333 11.57 24.32 -25.78
C ILE A 333 11.40 25.39 -26.87
N GLN A 334 10.54 25.15 -27.87
CA GLN A 334 10.25 26.12 -28.93
C GLN A 334 9.67 27.44 -28.38
N ALA A 335 8.80 27.38 -27.39
CA ALA A 335 8.25 28.58 -26.74
C ALA A 335 9.33 29.37 -25.98
N ARG A 336 10.22 28.69 -25.24
CA ARG A 336 11.36 29.31 -24.56
C ARG A 336 12.31 29.99 -25.54
N GLU A 337 12.59 29.37 -26.68
CA GLU A 337 13.45 29.95 -27.74
C GLU A 337 12.83 31.22 -28.34
N ARG A 338 11.53 31.22 -28.60
CA ARG A 338 10.80 32.40 -29.10
C ARG A 338 10.83 33.56 -28.10
N LEU A 339 10.67 33.28 -26.82
CA LEU A 339 10.80 34.30 -25.78
C LEU A 339 12.22 34.89 -25.72
N LYS A 340 13.25 34.03 -25.81
CA LYS A 340 14.66 34.49 -25.85
C LYS A 340 14.96 35.35 -27.08
N GLN A 341 14.34 35.06 -28.22
CA GLN A 341 14.47 35.87 -29.43
C GLN A 341 13.79 37.24 -29.26
N LYS A 342 12.54 37.26 -28.75
CA LYS A 342 11.84 38.51 -28.44
C LYS A 342 12.62 39.40 -27.47
N SER A 343 13.12 38.84 -26.37
CA SER A 343 13.91 39.60 -25.40
C SER A 343 15.21 40.16 -25.97
N LYS A 344 15.84 39.48 -26.93
CA LYS A 344 17.04 40.00 -27.61
C LYS A 344 16.69 41.15 -28.56
N GLN A 345 15.57 41.03 -29.27
CA GLN A 345 15.06 42.07 -30.16
C GLN A 345 14.67 43.34 -29.38
N ASP A 346 14.02 43.18 -28.22
CA ASP A 346 13.62 44.30 -27.35
C ASP A 346 14.86 45.04 -26.77
N ILE A 347 15.96 44.33 -26.47
CA ILE A 347 17.21 44.94 -26.00
C ILE A 347 17.94 45.70 -27.13
N GLU A 348 17.86 45.20 -28.37
CA GLU A 348 18.44 45.88 -29.54
C GLU A 348 17.65 47.14 -29.94
N ASP A 349 16.32 47.14 -29.77
CA ASP A 349 15.48 48.32 -30.01
C ASP A 349 15.61 49.39 -28.90
N GLU A 350 15.81 49.01 -27.63
CA GLU A 350 16.11 49.98 -26.54
C GLU A 350 17.54 50.58 -26.63
N GLY A 351 18.49 49.86 -27.24
CA GLY A 351 19.86 50.33 -27.48
C GLY A 351 19.97 51.50 -28.46
N HIS A 352 18.92 51.78 -29.26
CA HIS A 352 18.86 52.91 -30.18
C HIS A 352 18.13 54.14 -29.61
N ALA A 353 17.63 54.09 -28.37
CA ALA A 353 16.89 55.17 -27.73
C ALA A 353 17.54 55.64 -26.41
N THR A 354 18.77 56.16 -26.46
CA THR A 354 19.30 56.95 -25.34
C THR A 354 19.57 58.40 -25.73
N CYS A 355 18.75 59.32 -25.19
CA CYS A 355 19.19 60.57 -24.57
C CYS A 355 17.99 61.41 -24.11
N GLN A 356 17.66 61.40 -22.80
CA GLN A 356 17.52 62.62 -21.98
C GLN A 356 16.99 62.34 -20.54
N LYS A 357 17.82 62.79 -19.58
CA LYS A 357 17.53 63.40 -18.26
C LYS A 357 17.02 62.57 -17.06
N ASP A 358 17.92 62.51 -16.06
CA ASP A 358 17.80 62.87 -14.63
C ASP A 358 16.63 62.37 -13.77
N GLY A 359 16.97 61.80 -12.60
CA GLY A 359 16.11 61.88 -11.42
C GLY A 359 16.22 60.72 -10.43
N ILE A 360 16.83 61.01 -9.28
CA ILE A 360 16.95 60.20 -8.05
C ILE A 360 15.64 59.51 -7.64
N GLY A 361 15.72 58.24 -7.25
CA GLY A 361 14.63 57.54 -6.58
C GLY A 361 14.95 56.06 -6.30
N GLY A 362 15.58 55.79 -5.17
CA GLY A 362 15.68 54.44 -4.63
C GLY A 362 14.27 53.90 -4.38
N ASN A 363 13.89 52.85 -5.11
CA ASN A 363 12.64 52.15 -4.89
C ASN A 363 12.91 50.65 -4.89
N VAL A 364 12.58 50.05 -3.76
CA VAL A 364 12.46 48.62 -3.50
C VAL A 364 11.83 47.94 -4.72
N LYS A 365 12.61 47.09 -5.41
CA LYS A 365 12.08 46.17 -6.43
C LYS A 365 11.18 45.16 -5.72
N LEU A 366 9.90 45.48 -5.62
CA LEU A 366 8.84 44.49 -5.39
C LEU A 366 9.05 43.35 -6.40
N CYS A 367 9.14 42.11 -5.93
CA CYS A 367 9.23 40.89 -6.72
C CYS A 367 8.23 40.92 -7.88
N ARG A 368 8.68 41.29 -9.08
CA ARG A 368 7.88 41.12 -10.30
C ARG A 368 7.77 39.62 -10.53
N LEU A 369 6.55 39.08 -10.37
CA LEU A 369 6.14 37.79 -10.90
C LEU A 369 6.67 37.68 -12.34
N GLN A 370 7.60 36.76 -12.59
CA GLN A 370 7.95 36.44 -13.96
C GLN A 370 6.68 35.94 -14.67
N PRO A 371 6.36 36.44 -15.88
CA PRO A 371 5.20 35.96 -16.61
C PRO A 371 5.32 34.47 -16.91
N LEU A 372 4.21 33.74 -16.82
CA LEU A 372 4.13 32.32 -17.15
C LEU A 372 4.58 32.08 -18.60
N LEU A 373 5.25 30.95 -18.86
CA LEU A 373 5.60 30.56 -20.23
C LEU A 373 4.33 30.14 -20.98
N GLU A 374 3.89 30.97 -21.93
CA GLU A 374 2.73 30.65 -22.76
C GLU A 374 3.09 29.69 -23.91
N VAL A 375 2.37 28.57 -24.02
CA VAL A 375 2.54 27.55 -25.06
C VAL A 375 1.22 27.32 -25.81
N PRO A 376 1.09 27.76 -27.07
CA PRO A 376 -0.14 27.59 -27.82
C PRO A 376 -0.29 26.18 -28.41
N ILE A 377 -1.44 25.55 -28.20
CA ILE A 377 -1.83 24.24 -28.75
C ILE A 377 -3.23 24.36 -29.37
N ARG A 378 -3.28 24.64 -30.68
CA ARG A 378 -4.55 24.85 -31.40
C ARG A 378 -5.36 23.57 -31.62
N GLU A 379 -4.71 22.42 -31.56
CA GLU A 379 -5.28 21.10 -31.90
C GLU A 379 -6.03 20.44 -30.73
N ALA A 380 -6.01 21.05 -29.54
CA ALA A 380 -6.58 20.48 -28.32
C ALA A 380 -7.63 21.41 -27.71
N GLU A 381 -8.72 20.84 -27.23
CA GLU A 381 -9.75 21.52 -26.42
C GLU A 381 -9.39 21.45 -24.93
N ALA A 382 -9.92 22.37 -24.12
CA ALA A 382 -9.55 22.47 -22.71
C ALA A 382 -9.91 21.22 -21.89
N GLN A 383 -11.15 20.74 -22.00
CA GLN A 383 -11.63 19.65 -21.14
C GLN A 383 -10.88 18.31 -21.36
N PRO A 384 -10.66 17.81 -22.59
CA PRO A 384 -9.83 16.63 -22.81
C PRO A 384 -8.37 16.86 -22.40
N PHE A 385 -7.86 18.07 -22.60
CA PHE A 385 -6.49 18.41 -22.22
C PHE A 385 -6.29 18.42 -20.71
N GLU A 386 -7.27 18.85 -19.91
CA GLU A 386 -7.20 18.76 -18.44
C GLU A 386 -7.12 17.32 -17.94
N VAL A 387 -7.86 16.39 -18.56
CA VAL A 387 -7.78 14.95 -18.23
C VAL A 387 -6.40 14.39 -18.60
N LEU A 388 -5.87 14.76 -19.76
CA LEU A 388 -4.51 14.41 -20.16
C LEU A 388 -3.48 14.95 -19.16
N MET A 389 -3.62 16.21 -18.74
CA MET A 389 -2.75 16.82 -17.75
C MET A 389 -2.83 16.05 -16.43
N GLN A 390 -4.03 15.77 -15.91
CA GLN A 390 -4.20 14.96 -14.70
C GLN A 390 -3.47 13.60 -14.80
N PHE A 391 -3.52 12.94 -15.96
CA PHE A 391 -2.77 11.72 -16.20
C PHE A 391 -1.25 11.94 -16.11
N LEU A 392 -0.71 13.03 -16.66
CA LEU A 392 0.73 13.34 -16.55
C LEU A 392 1.18 13.48 -15.09
N TYR A 393 0.34 13.97 -14.16
CA TYR A 393 0.72 14.05 -12.74
C TYR A 393 0.49 12.74 -11.98
N THR A 394 -0.59 12.03 -12.29
CA THR A 394 -1.08 10.94 -11.42
C THR A 394 -0.93 9.54 -12.01
N ASP A 395 -0.49 9.42 -13.26
CA ASP A 395 -0.43 8.15 -14.04
C ASP A 395 -1.76 7.39 -14.11
N LYS A 396 -2.88 8.08 -13.82
CA LYS A 396 -4.22 7.53 -13.70
C LYS A 396 -5.20 8.43 -14.41
N ILE A 397 -6.22 7.83 -14.99
CA ILE A 397 -7.40 8.53 -15.49
C ILE A 397 -8.49 8.40 -14.43
N LYS A 398 -9.06 9.51 -13.96
CA LYS A 398 -10.29 9.46 -13.17
C LYS A 398 -11.43 9.13 -14.14
N TYR A 399 -11.86 7.87 -14.14
CA TYR A 399 -12.94 7.42 -15.00
C TYR A 399 -14.26 8.05 -14.55
N PRO A 400 -15.00 8.68 -15.47
CA PRO A 400 -16.37 9.07 -15.20
C PRO A 400 -17.30 7.85 -15.05
N ARG A 401 -18.59 8.08 -14.85
CA ARG A 401 -19.56 6.99 -14.60
C ARG A 401 -19.70 6.11 -15.85
N LYS A 402 -19.57 4.78 -15.71
CA LYS A 402 -19.71 3.83 -16.82
C LYS A 402 -21.06 3.99 -17.53
N GLY A 403 -21.03 3.98 -18.87
CA GLY A 403 -22.24 3.98 -19.73
C GLY A 403 -22.76 5.36 -20.14
N HIS A 404 -22.29 6.45 -19.54
CA HIS A 404 -22.68 7.80 -19.98
C HIS A 404 -21.98 8.19 -21.29
N VAL A 405 -22.77 8.48 -22.33
CA VAL A 405 -22.26 8.78 -23.69
C VAL A 405 -21.27 9.95 -23.69
N GLN A 406 -21.56 11.04 -22.97
CA GLN A 406 -20.69 12.22 -22.90
C GLN A 406 -19.30 11.90 -22.34
N ASP A 407 -19.25 11.01 -21.35
CA ASP A 407 -18.00 10.60 -20.72
C ASP A 407 -17.16 9.72 -21.65
N VAL A 408 -17.80 8.84 -22.44
CA VAL A 408 -17.11 8.04 -23.45
C VAL A 408 -16.55 8.95 -24.55
N LEU A 409 -17.32 9.94 -25.01
CA LEU A 409 -16.86 10.91 -26.00
C LEU A 409 -15.67 11.74 -25.50
N LEU A 410 -15.71 12.20 -24.24
CA LEU A 410 -14.57 12.89 -23.63
C LEU A 410 -13.30 12.02 -23.65
N ILE A 411 -13.41 10.73 -23.27
CA ILE A 411 -12.25 9.83 -23.27
C ILE A 411 -11.79 9.50 -24.70
N MET A 412 -12.66 9.53 -25.71
CA MET A 412 -12.27 9.41 -27.12
C MET A 412 -11.43 10.61 -27.59
N ASP A 413 -11.77 11.83 -27.15
CA ASP A 413 -10.96 13.02 -27.44
C ASP A 413 -9.61 12.94 -26.73
N VAL A 414 -9.58 12.46 -25.48
CA VAL A 414 -8.32 12.18 -24.75
C VAL A 414 -7.50 11.10 -25.47
N TYR A 415 -8.13 10.05 -25.99
CA TYR A 415 -7.46 9.00 -26.78
C TYR A 415 -6.81 9.57 -28.05
N LYS A 416 -7.51 10.47 -28.77
CA LYS A 416 -6.94 11.18 -29.92
C LYS A 416 -5.73 12.02 -29.53
N LEU A 417 -5.80 12.76 -28.41
CA LEU A 417 -4.66 13.50 -27.88
C LEU A 417 -3.49 12.58 -27.51
N ALA A 418 -3.77 11.43 -26.91
CA ALA A 418 -2.77 10.43 -26.55
C ALA A 418 -2.00 9.92 -27.78
N LEU A 419 -2.70 9.63 -28.89
CA LEU A 419 -2.10 9.25 -30.16
C LEU A 419 -1.24 10.38 -30.74
N ASN A 420 -1.78 11.61 -30.79
CA ASN A 420 -1.07 12.77 -31.32
C ASN A 420 0.21 13.09 -30.52
N PHE A 421 0.14 12.97 -29.19
CA PHE A 421 1.25 13.29 -28.29
C PHE A 421 2.19 12.10 -28.05
N LYS A 422 1.86 10.92 -28.61
CA LYS A 422 2.60 9.66 -28.50
C LYS A 422 2.74 9.16 -27.07
N LEU A 423 1.62 9.11 -26.35
CA LEU A 423 1.51 8.63 -24.97
C LEU A 423 0.92 7.20 -24.95
N SER A 424 1.75 6.17 -25.19
CA SER A 424 1.31 4.77 -25.34
C SER A 424 0.53 4.24 -24.13
N ARG A 425 0.94 4.61 -22.91
CA ARG A 425 0.25 4.19 -21.68
C ARG A 425 -1.14 4.80 -21.55
N LEU A 426 -1.28 6.09 -21.90
CA LEU A 426 -2.58 6.78 -21.90
C LEU A 426 -3.49 6.23 -23.00
N GLU A 427 -2.94 5.96 -24.17
CA GLU A 427 -3.62 5.32 -25.30
C GLU A 427 -4.28 4.00 -24.85
N GLN A 428 -3.53 3.11 -24.19
CA GLN A 428 -4.04 1.84 -23.69
C GLN A 428 -5.12 2.01 -22.62
N LEU A 429 -4.92 2.93 -21.65
CA LEU A 429 -5.90 3.17 -20.59
C LEU A 429 -7.22 3.73 -21.12
N CYS A 430 -7.16 4.61 -22.12
CA CYS A 430 -8.33 5.12 -22.82
C CYS A 430 -9.02 4.00 -23.59
N LEU A 431 -8.28 3.21 -24.38
CA LEU A 431 -8.84 2.11 -25.17
C LEU A 431 -9.54 1.09 -24.25
N GLN A 432 -8.88 0.63 -23.19
CA GLN A 432 -9.44 -0.31 -22.22
C GLN A 432 -10.75 0.20 -21.59
N TYR A 433 -10.80 1.49 -21.27
CA TYR A 433 -12.01 2.09 -20.71
C TYR A 433 -13.14 2.17 -21.73
N ILE A 434 -12.85 2.63 -22.95
CA ILE A 434 -13.86 2.76 -24.00
C ILE A 434 -14.40 1.38 -24.35
N GLU A 435 -13.56 0.38 -24.58
CA GLU A 435 -13.98 -1.00 -24.87
C GLU A 435 -14.85 -1.59 -23.75
N ALA A 436 -14.54 -1.30 -22.49
CA ALA A 436 -15.34 -1.74 -21.34
C ALA A 436 -16.64 -0.94 -21.13
N SER A 437 -16.77 0.23 -21.77
CA SER A 437 -17.91 1.14 -21.63
C SER A 437 -18.86 1.12 -22.83
N VAL A 438 -18.44 0.52 -23.95
CA VAL A 438 -19.28 0.35 -25.14
C VAL A 438 -20.38 -0.69 -24.86
N ASP A 439 -21.62 -0.26 -25.03
CA ASP A 439 -22.82 -1.09 -24.86
C ASP A 439 -23.82 -0.86 -26.01
N LEU A 440 -24.97 -1.54 -25.94
CA LEU A 440 -26.02 -1.42 -26.96
C LEU A 440 -26.58 0.00 -27.09
N GLN A 441 -26.55 0.82 -26.03
CA GLN A 441 -27.14 2.15 -26.03
C GLN A 441 -26.22 3.19 -26.68
N ASN A 442 -24.90 3.02 -26.56
CA ASN A 442 -23.94 4.03 -27.00
C ASN A 442 -23.10 3.64 -28.24
N VAL A 443 -23.08 2.36 -28.64
CA VAL A 443 -22.14 1.86 -29.67
C VAL A 443 -22.22 2.61 -31.02
N LEU A 444 -23.41 3.01 -31.47
CA LEU A 444 -23.57 3.72 -32.75
C LEU A 444 -22.94 5.12 -32.71
N ILE A 445 -23.15 5.84 -31.60
CA ILE A 445 -22.58 7.17 -31.39
C ILE A 445 -21.06 7.09 -31.27
N VAL A 446 -20.55 6.10 -30.53
CA VAL A 446 -19.10 5.86 -30.39
C VAL A 446 -18.50 5.49 -31.76
N CYS A 447 -19.15 4.63 -32.55
CA CYS A 447 -18.69 4.25 -33.88
C CYS A 447 -18.64 5.43 -34.85
N GLU A 448 -19.66 6.30 -34.84
CA GLU A 448 -19.69 7.48 -35.68
C GLU A 448 -18.57 8.47 -35.33
N ASN A 449 -18.36 8.72 -34.03
CA ASN A 449 -17.31 9.61 -33.57
C ASN A 449 -15.92 9.01 -33.80
N ALA A 450 -15.74 7.69 -33.66
CA ALA A 450 -14.49 7.03 -34.00
C ALA A 450 -14.13 7.22 -35.48
N ASN A 451 -15.13 7.19 -36.37
CA ASN A 451 -14.93 7.47 -37.78
C ASN A 451 -14.60 8.95 -38.05
N LYS A 452 -15.28 9.89 -37.39
CA LYS A 452 -15.00 11.34 -37.50
C LYS A 452 -13.58 11.69 -37.02
N LEU A 453 -13.15 11.07 -35.93
CA LEU A 453 -11.83 11.28 -35.33
C LEU A 453 -10.73 10.42 -35.97
N GLN A 454 -11.05 9.57 -36.95
CA GLN A 454 -10.13 8.65 -37.64
C GLN A 454 -9.42 7.66 -36.67
N LEU A 455 -10.17 7.12 -35.72
CA LEU A 455 -9.69 6.17 -34.72
C LEU A 455 -9.98 4.73 -35.16
N ASP A 456 -9.14 4.19 -36.05
CA ASP A 456 -9.39 2.92 -36.74
C ASP A 456 -9.55 1.72 -35.81
N GLN A 457 -8.71 1.60 -34.77
CA GLN A 457 -8.79 0.50 -33.80
C GLN A 457 -10.11 0.49 -33.03
N LEU A 458 -10.58 1.68 -32.61
CA LEU A 458 -11.84 1.81 -31.89
C LEU A 458 -13.04 1.59 -32.82
N LYS A 459 -12.99 2.13 -34.04
CA LYS A 459 -14.01 1.90 -35.07
C LYS A 459 -14.16 0.40 -35.35
N GLU A 460 -13.04 -0.30 -35.50
CA GLU A 460 -12.97 -1.74 -35.69
C GLU A 460 -13.61 -2.52 -34.51
N HIS A 461 -13.33 -2.12 -33.26
CA HIS A 461 -13.97 -2.69 -32.08
C HIS A 461 -15.51 -2.49 -32.10
N CYS A 462 -15.98 -1.26 -32.36
CA CYS A 462 -17.40 -0.96 -32.43
C CYS A 462 -18.11 -1.75 -33.53
N LEU A 463 -17.51 -1.81 -34.72
CA LEU A 463 -18.04 -2.60 -35.84
C LEU A 463 -18.16 -4.08 -35.48
N ASN A 464 -17.13 -4.65 -34.84
CA ASN A 464 -17.14 -6.03 -34.36
C ASN A 464 -18.18 -6.27 -33.27
N PHE A 465 -18.47 -5.28 -32.43
CA PHE A 465 -19.55 -5.35 -31.44
C PHE A 465 -20.94 -5.36 -32.09
N VAL A 466 -21.17 -4.50 -33.09
CA VAL A 466 -22.46 -4.35 -33.78
C VAL A 466 -22.82 -5.60 -34.59
N VAL A 467 -21.86 -6.22 -35.28
CA VAL A 467 -22.14 -7.37 -36.17
C VAL A 467 -22.38 -8.71 -35.44
N LYS A 468 -22.15 -8.77 -34.13
CA LYS A 468 -22.46 -9.94 -33.29
C LYS A 468 -23.94 -10.32 -33.44
N GLU A 469 -24.23 -11.61 -33.57
CA GLU A 469 -25.59 -12.11 -33.81
C GLU A 469 -26.59 -11.68 -32.73
N SER A 470 -26.15 -11.60 -31.48
CA SER A 470 -26.96 -11.16 -30.34
C SER A 470 -27.32 -9.67 -30.37
N HIS A 471 -26.55 -8.84 -31.06
CA HIS A 471 -26.68 -7.37 -30.99
C HIS A 471 -27.25 -6.76 -32.27
N PHE A 472 -26.92 -7.33 -33.44
CA PHE A 472 -27.19 -6.74 -34.74
C PHE A 472 -28.67 -6.36 -34.97
N ASN A 473 -29.59 -7.26 -34.66
CA ASN A 473 -31.03 -7.03 -34.82
C ASN A 473 -31.53 -5.91 -33.91
N GLN A 474 -30.97 -5.78 -32.70
CA GLN A 474 -31.36 -4.73 -31.76
C GLN A 474 -30.83 -3.38 -32.24
N VAL A 475 -29.57 -3.32 -32.68
CA VAL A 475 -28.89 -2.10 -33.11
C VAL A 475 -29.52 -1.48 -34.36
N ILE A 476 -29.95 -2.28 -35.35
CA ILE A 476 -30.59 -1.76 -36.57
C ILE A 476 -31.96 -1.15 -36.30
N MET A 477 -32.67 -1.65 -35.28
CA MET A 477 -33.99 -1.14 -34.90
C MET A 477 -33.92 0.16 -34.06
N MET A 478 -32.72 0.63 -33.73
CA MET A 478 -32.52 1.86 -32.96
C MET A 478 -32.67 3.10 -33.84
N LYS A 479 -33.24 4.17 -33.29
CA LYS A 479 -33.46 5.44 -34.02
C LYS A 479 -32.15 6.10 -34.44
N GLU A 480 -31.11 5.87 -33.66
CA GLU A 480 -29.76 6.38 -33.87
C GLU A 480 -29.13 5.78 -35.14
N PHE A 481 -29.58 4.60 -35.60
CA PHE A 481 -29.08 3.97 -36.82
C PHE A 481 -29.50 4.73 -38.09
N GLU A 482 -30.69 5.34 -38.09
CA GLU A 482 -31.20 6.15 -39.22
C GLU A 482 -30.37 7.42 -39.46
N HIS A 483 -29.73 7.93 -38.41
CA HIS A 483 -28.96 9.17 -38.43
C HIS A 483 -27.49 8.95 -38.77
N LEU A 484 -27.05 7.69 -38.90
CA LEU A 484 -25.67 7.34 -39.19
C LEU A 484 -25.29 7.71 -40.64
N SER A 485 -24.03 8.12 -40.87
CA SER A 485 -23.57 8.45 -42.22
C SER A 485 -23.74 7.25 -43.19
N SER A 486 -24.14 7.52 -44.43
CA SER A 486 -24.35 6.48 -45.46
C SER A 486 -23.12 5.59 -45.66
N SER A 487 -21.91 6.15 -45.47
CA SER A 487 -20.64 5.41 -45.56
C SER A 487 -20.51 4.32 -44.48
N LEU A 488 -20.87 4.63 -43.23
CA LEU A 488 -20.79 3.71 -42.11
C LEU A 488 -21.88 2.64 -42.16
N ILE A 489 -23.09 2.98 -42.62
CA ILE A 489 -24.17 2.00 -42.81
C ILE A 489 -23.74 0.92 -43.81
N VAL A 490 -23.20 1.33 -44.96
CA VAL A 490 -22.68 0.39 -45.98
C VAL A 490 -21.58 -0.48 -45.40
N GLU A 491 -20.69 0.09 -44.60
CA GLU A 491 -19.60 -0.64 -43.96
C GLU A 491 -20.10 -1.69 -42.95
N ILE A 492 -21.07 -1.36 -42.08
CA ILE A 492 -21.70 -2.29 -41.14
C ILE A 492 -22.37 -3.45 -41.90
N VAL A 493 -23.14 -3.15 -42.94
CA VAL A 493 -23.85 -4.17 -43.74
C VAL A 493 -22.86 -5.09 -44.45
N ARG A 494 -21.82 -4.53 -45.09
CA ARG A 494 -20.78 -5.30 -45.78
C ARG A 494 -20.08 -6.26 -44.84
N ARG A 495 -19.79 -5.81 -43.62
CA ARG A 495 -19.07 -6.58 -42.60
C ARG A 495 -19.92 -7.70 -41.98
N LYS A 496 -21.24 -7.53 -41.96
CA LYS A 496 -22.17 -8.63 -41.62
C LYS A 496 -22.21 -9.71 -42.71
N GLN A 497 -22.15 -9.30 -43.98
CA GLN A 497 -22.15 -10.23 -45.11
C GLN A 497 -20.81 -10.98 -45.26
N GLN A 498 -19.70 -10.31 -44.95
CA GLN A 498 -18.35 -10.86 -45.02
C GLN A 498 -17.59 -10.53 -43.71
N PRO A 499 -17.68 -11.39 -42.68
CA PRO A 499 -16.93 -11.18 -41.45
C PRO A 499 -15.42 -11.29 -41.72
N PRO A 500 -14.59 -10.39 -41.16
CA PRO A 500 -13.15 -10.43 -41.37
C PRO A 500 -12.51 -11.66 -40.74
N VAL A 501 -11.46 -12.17 -41.36
CA VAL A 501 -10.61 -13.23 -40.80
C VAL A 501 -9.88 -12.67 -39.59
N ARG A 502 -10.06 -13.32 -38.42
CA ARG A 502 -9.35 -12.94 -37.19
C ARG A 502 -7.84 -13.11 -37.41
N THR A 503 -7.13 -12.00 -37.52
CA THR A 503 -5.68 -11.96 -37.48
C THR A 503 -5.27 -11.69 -36.04
N HIS A 504 -4.67 -12.68 -35.39
CA HIS A 504 -4.02 -12.47 -34.10
C HIS A 504 -2.74 -11.67 -34.36
N SER A 505 -2.67 -10.44 -33.83
CA SER A 505 -1.45 -9.66 -33.82
C SER A 505 -0.52 -10.23 -32.75
N ASP A 506 0.57 -10.87 -33.16
CA ASP A 506 1.65 -11.33 -32.28
C ASP A 506 2.67 -10.22 -31.93
N GLN A 507 2.34 -8.94 -32.19
CA GLN A 507 3.25 -7.85 -31.85
C GLN A 507 3.24 -7.58 -30.34
N PRO A 508 4.43 -7.49 -29.69
CA PRO A 508 4.50 -7.11 -28.29
C PRO A 508 3.93 -5.70 -28.12
N LEU A 509 2.89 -5.57 -27.29
CA LEU A 509 2.27 -4.30 -26.92
C LEU A 509 3.30 -3.44 -26.17
N ASP A 510 3.66 -2.29 -26.73
CA ASP A 510 4.43 -1.26 -26.02
C ASP A 510 3.53 -0.56 -25.00
N ILE A 511 3.67 -0.93 -23.72
CA ILE A 511 2.88 -0.40 -22.59
C ILE A 511 3.37 1.01 -22.18
N GLY A 512 4.45 1.52 -22.81
CA GLY A 512 5.06 2.80 -22.46
C GLY A 512 5.73 2.79 -21.07
N THR A 513 6.10 3.98 -20.59
CA THR A 513 6.78 4.18 -19.31
C THR A 513 5.81 4.59 -18.20
N SER A 514 6.13 4.19 -16.96
CA SER A 514 5.38 4.63 -15.77
C SER A 514 5.88 5.98 -15.24
N LEU A 515 5.06 6.65 -14.42
CA LEU A 515 5.45 7.89 -13.72
C LEU A 515 6.79 7.75 -12.99
N ILE A 516 6.99 6.62 -12.30
CA ILE A 516 8.23 6.35 -11.54
C ILE A 516 9.43 6.27 -12.49
N GLN A 517 9.30 5.57 -13.62
CA GLN A 517 10.38 5.43 -14.60
C GLN A 517 10.74 6.76 -15.25
N ASP A 518 9.73 7.55 -15.63
CA ASP A 518 9.95 8.87 -16.23
C ASP A 518 10.65 9.81 -15.26
N MET A 519 10.19 9.88 -14.00
CA MET A 519 10.79 10.75 -12.99
C MET A 519 12.18 10.30 -12.58
N LYS A 520 12.45 8.99 -12.59
CA LYS A 520 13.81 8.45 -12.41
C LYS A 520 14.75 8.93 -13.51
N ALA A 521 14.38 8.73 -14.79
CA ALA A 521 15.16 9.21 -15.92
C ALA A 521 15.35 10.75 -15.88
N TYR A 522 14.36 11.46 -15.36
CA TYR A 522 14.40 12.91 -15.19
C TYR A 522 15.44 13.36 -14.15
N LEU A 523 15.53 12.68 -13.00
CA LEU A 523 16.55 12.93 -11.97
C LEU A 523 17.97 12.56 -12.45
N GLU A 524 18.10 11.48 -13.24
CA GLU A 524 19.36 10.94 -13.76
C GLU A 524 19.95 11.76 -14.92
N GLY A 525 19.21 12.72 -15.47
CA GLY A 525 19.76 13.68 -16.43
C GLY A 525 18.79 14.26 -17.44
N ALA A 526 17.64 13.62 -17.71
CA ALA A 526 16.73 14.07 -18.77
C ALA A 526 16.08 15.44 -18.50
N GLY A 527 16.13 15.92 -17.26
CA GLY A 527 15.54 17.19 -16.80
C GLY A 527 16.53 18.32 -16.52
N THR A 528 17.84 18.15 -16.70
CA THR A 528 18.85 19.14 -16.25
C THR A 528 18.66 20.53 -16.84
N GLU A 529 18.13 20.64 -18.05
CA GLU A 529 17.86 21.90 -18.76
C GLU A 529 16.65 22.68 -18.19
N PHE A 530 15.86 22.06 -17.32
CA PHE A 530 14.67 22.65 -16.70
C PHE A 530 14.82 22.84 -15.19
N CYS A 531 16.00 22.58 -14.62
CA CYS A 531 16.28 22.86 -13.22
C CYS A 531 16.20 24.38 -12.96
N ASP A 532 15.49 24.74 -11.90
CA ASP A 532 15.17 26.12 -11.52
C ASP A 532 15.63 26.45 -10.10
N ILE A 533 16.38 25.54 -9.47
CA ILE A 533 17.01 25.71 -8.16
C ILE A 533 18.28 24.85 -8.03
N ILE A 534 19.22 25.29 -7.20
CA ILE A 534 20.44 24.55 -6.87
C ILE A 534 20.44 24.23 -5.37
N LEU A 535 20.57 22.94 -5.04
CA LEU A 535 20.74 22.45 -3.69
C LEU A 535 22.24 22.31 -3.39
N LEU A 536 22.71 22.90 -2.30
CA LEU A 536 24.10 22.86 -1.87
C LEU A 536 24.25 21.85 -0.72
N LEU A 537 25.00 20.79 -0.96
CA LEU A 537 25.43 19.85 0.08
C LEU A 537 26.91 20.07 0.37
N ASP A 538 27.24 20.67 1.52
CA ASP A 538 28.62 21.00 1.90
C ASP A 538 29.39 21.75 0.79
N GLY A 539 28.75 22.75 0.18
CA GLY A 539 29.31 23.51 -0.94
C GLY A 539 29.28 22.81 -2.30
N HIS A 540 28.84 21.55 -2.38
CA HIS A 540 28.65 20.87 -3.66
C HIS A 540 27.27 21.18 -4.27
N PRO A 541 27.20 21.81 -5.46
CA PRO A 541 25.93 22.16 -6.09
C PRO A 541 25.28 20.96 -6.78
N ARG A 542 23.98 20.80 -6.53
CA ARG A 542 23.10 19.81 -7.16
C ARG A 542 21.85 20.50 -7.72
N PRO A 543 21.72 20.65 -9.05
CA PRO A 543 20.52 21.21 -9.68
C PRO A 543 19.28 20.35 -9.39
N ALA A 544 18.13 20.99 -9.16
CA ALA A 544 16.85 20.36 -8.87
C ALA A 544 15.66 21.19 -9.40
N HIS A 545 14.43 20.71 -9.14
CA HIS A 545 13.18 21.30 -9.63
C HIS A 545 12.27 21.71 -8.46
N LYS A 546 11.94 23.00 -8.34
CA LYS A 546 11.11 23.56 -7.26
C LYS A 546 9.76 22.88 -7.14
N ALA A 547 9.05 22.72 -8.25
CA ALA A 547 7.72 22.08 -8.26
C ALA A 547 7.75 20.64 -7.71
N ILE A 548 8.77 19.86 -8.04
CA ILE A 548 8.93 18.48 -7.56
C ILE A 548 9.25 18.46 -6.07
N LEU A 549 10.17 19.31 -5.62
CA LEU A 549 10.54 19.43 -4.21
C LEU A 549 9.35 19.86 -3.36
N ALA A 550 8.64 20.93 -3.77
CA ALA A 550 7.49 21.47 -3.05
C ALA A 550 6.31 20.49 -3.00
N ALA A 551 6.06 19.72 -4.06
CA ALA A 551 5.00 18.72 -4.05
C ALA A 551 5.19 17.64 -2.98
N ARG A 552 6.45 17.37 -2.62
CA ARG A 552 6.84 16.24 -1.78
C ARG A 552 7.19 16.63 -0.35
N SER A 553 7.45 17.92 -0.11
CA SER A 553 7.99 18.47 1.13
C SER A 553 7.34 19.82 1.43
N SER A 554 6.60 19.87 2.54
CA SER A 554 5.99 21.13 3.01
C SER A 554 7.05 22.14 3.45
N TYR A 555 8.24 21.68 3.87
CA TYR A 555 9.38 22.56 4.13
C TYR A 555 9.80 23.31 2.87
N PHE A 556 10.04 22.61 1.76
CA PHE A 556 10.41 23.24 0.50
C PHE A 556 9.29 24.13 -0.03
N GLU A 557 8.03 23.69 0.08
CA GLU A 557 6.86 24.52 -0.26
C GLU A 557 6.84 25.84 0.52
N ALA A 558 6.95 25.78 1.85
CA ALA A 558 6.95 26.97 2.71
C ALA A 558 8.15 27.87 2.44
N MET A 559 9.34 27.29 2.28
CA MET A 559 10.57 28.02 1.98
C MET A 559 10.46 28.77 0.64
N PHE A 560 9.99 28.14 -0.43
CA PHE A 560 9.85 28.82 -1.73
C PHE A 560 8.77 29.90 -1.73
N ARG A 561 7.76 29.80 -0.86
CA ARG A 561 6.71 30.81 -0.69
C ARG A 561 7.16 32.01 0.11
N SER A 562 7.89 31.78 1.20
CA SER A 562 8.16 32.80 2.22
C SER A 562 9.58 33.36 2.19
N PHE A 563 10.56 32.56 1.76
CA PHE A 563 11.98 32.91 1.85
C PHE A 563 12.76 32.29 0.68
N MET A 564 12.51 32.78 -0.53
CA MET A 564 13.28 32.36 -1.70
C MET A 564 14.66 33.06 -1.70
N PRO A 565 15.78 32.31 -1.72
CA PRO A 565 17.11 32.90 -1.79
C PRO A 565 17.32 33.68 -3.11
N GLU A 566 17.90 34.87 -3.04
CA GLU A 566 18.14 35.73 -4.22
C GLU A 566 19.06 35.04 -5.25
N ASP A 567 20.03 34.26 -4.79
CA ASP A 567 20.98 33.53 -5.64
C ASP A 567 20.44 32.18 -6.15
N GLY A 568 19.21 31.80 -5.78
CA GLY A 568 18.59 30.53 -6.18
C GLY A 568 19.27 29.28 -5.62
N GLN A 569 20.08 29.43 -4.57
CA GLN A 569 20.85 28.36 -3.92
C GLN A 569 20.31 28.07 -2.52
N VAL A 570 20.13 26.79 -2.18
CA VAL A 570 19.60 26.35 -0.88
C VAL A 570 20.58 25.37 -0.24
N ASN A 571 21.06 25.68 0.96
CA ASN A 571 21.87 24.76 1.75
C ASN A 571 21.01 23.63 2.33
N ILE A 572 21.49 22.40 2.19
CA ILE A 572 20.81 21.19 2.65
C ILE A 572 21.44 20.71 3.96
N SER A 573 20.64 20.68 5.02
CA SER A 573 20.97 20.01 6.29
C SER A 573 19.73 19.33 6.89
N ILE A 574 19.94 18.27 7.67
CA ILE A 574 18.91 17.58 8.46
C ILE A 574 19.15 17.95 9.93
N GLY A 575 18.42 18.95 10.42
CA GLY A 575 18.72 19.58 11.70
C GLY A 575 20.10 20.24 11.68
N GLU A 576 20.95 19.88 12.64
CA GLU A 576 22.34 20.36 12.73
C GLU A 576 23.34 19.50 11.93
N MET A 577 22.87 18.41 11.31
CA MET A 577 23.72 17.44 10.64
C MET A 577 23.66 17.58 9.12
N VAL A 578 24.82 17.50 8.47
CA VAL A 578 24.93 17.42 7.01
C VAL A 578 24.91 15.94 6.60
N PRO A 579 23.95 15.48 5.78
CA PRO A 579 23.89 14.09 5.36
C PRO A 579 25.06 13.73 4.44
N SER A 580 25.38 12.44 4.37
CA SER A 580 26.35 11.94 3.39
C SER A 580 25.86 12.22 1.96
N LYS A 581 26.78 12.30 0.99
CA LYS A 581 26.41 12.47 -0.43
C LYS A 581 25.48 11.36 -0.92
N GLN A 582 25.70 10.12 -0.47
CA GLN A 582 24.86 8.98 -0.83
C GLN A 582 23.47 9.09 -0.23
N ALA A 583 23.36 9.43 1.06
CA ALA A 583 22.09 9.66 1.73
C ALA A 583 21.32 10.82 1.11
N PHE A 584 21.99 11.91 0.73
CA PHE A 584 21.36 13.02 0.02
C PHE A 584 20.81 12.60 -1.35
N GLU A 585 21.56 11.83 -2.13
CA GLU A 585 21.05 11.28 -3.39
C GLU A 585 19.88 10.32 -3.15
N SER A 586 19.95 9.46 -2.13
CA SER A 586 18.85 8.58 -1.72
C SER A 586 17.59 9.37 -1.32
N MET A 587 17.74 10.52 -0.64
CA MET A 587 16.65 11.44 -0.36
C MET A 587 16.03 12.02 -1.64
N LEU A 588 16.85 12.43 -2.62
CA LEU A 588 16.37 12.93 -3.90
C LEU A 588 15.64 11.85 -4.70
N ARG A 589 16.14 10.61 -4.70
CA ARG A 589 15.45 9.46 -5.33
C ARG A 589 14.08 9.21 -4.70
N TYR A 590 13.98 9.32 -3.37
CA TYR A 590 12.70 9.26 -2.66
C TYR A 590 11.76 10.41 -3.04
N ILE A 591 12.28 11.64 -3.15
CA ILE A 591 11.47 12.81 -3.53
C ILE A 591 10.97 12.69 -4.98
N TYR A 592 11.84 12.34 -5.94
CA TYR A 592 11.49 12.34 -7.36
C TYR A 592 10.62 11.16 -7.78
N TYR A 593 10.89 9.95 -7.26
CA TYR A 593 10.19 8.76 -7.73
C TYR A 593 9.88 7.74 -6.64
N GLY A 594 10.04 8.11 -5.36
CA GLY A 594 9.58 7.31 -4.23
C GLY A 594 10.40 6.06 -3.94
N GLU A 595 11.67 6.01 -4.35
CA GLU A 595 12.56 4.90 -4.04
C GLU A 595 12.84 4.81 -2.54
N VAL A 596 12.67 3.60 -2.00
CA VAL A 596 12.91 3.29 -0.58
C VAL A 596 14.00 2.24 -0.41
N ASN A 597 14.49 1.66 -1.51
CA ASN A 597 15.61 0.75 -1.48
C ASN A 597 16.90 1.55 -1.36
N MET A 598 17.53 1.48 -0.20
CA MET A 598 18.76 2.20 0.10
C MET A 598 19.61 1.40 1.08
N PRO A 599 20.92 1.63 1.14
CA PRO A 599 21.77 1.03 2.16
C PRO A 599 21.32 1.40 3.59
N PRO A 600 21.54 0.52 4.60
CA PRO A 600 21.17 0.83 5.98
C PRO A 600 21.88 2.07 6.54
N GLU A 601 23.12 2.35 6.14
CA GLU A 601 23.84 3.55 6.54
C GLU A 601 23.13 4.84 6.08
N ASP A 602 22.57 4.87 4.85
CA ASP A 602 21.75 5.97 4.37
C ASP A 602 20.46 6.12 5.19
N SER A 603 19.91 5.00 5.65
CA SER A 603 18.68 4.98 6.46
C SER A 603 18.85 5.68 7.81
N LEU A 604 20.05 5.66 8.40
CA LEU A 604 20.34 6.41 9.63
C LEU A 604 20.26 7.92 9.41
N TYR A 605 20.86 8.41 8.32
CA TYR A 605 20.80 9.82 7.94
C TYR A 605 19.36 10.26 7.66
N LEU A 606 18.60 9.41 6.96
CA LEU A 606 17.26 9.74 6.48
C LEU A 606 16.14 9.45 7.47
N PHE A 607 16.43 8.79 8.59
CA PHE A 607 15.42 8.48 9.61
C PHE A 607 14.73 9.74 10.16
N ALA A 608 15.49 10.81 10.37
CA ALA A 608 14.97 12.09 10.87
C ALA A 608 14.47 13.03 9.76
N ALA A 609 14.81 12.77 8.49
CA ALA A 609 14.51 13.64 7.36
C ALA A 609 13.01 14.01 7.22
N PRO A 610 12.04 13.09 7.44
CA PRO A 610 10.62 13.42 7.33
C PRO A 610 10.14 14.52 8.27
N TYR A 611 10.70 14.61 9.48
CA TYR A 611 10.35 15.68 10.43
C TYR A 611 10.88 17.04 10.01
N TYR A 612 12.12 17.10 9.53
CA TYR A 612 12.76 18.36 9.14
C TYR A 612 12.26 18.89 7.79
N TYR A 613 12.08 18.00 6.81
CA TYR A 613 11.59 18.38 5.49
C TYR A 613 10.06 18.33 5.36
N GLY A 614 9.33 17.93 6.40
CA GLY A 614 7.87 17.90 6.37
C GLY A 614 7.33 17.07 5.21
N PHE A 615 7.83 15.84 5.05
CA PHE A 615 7.29 14.93 4.04
C PHE A 615 5.84 14.58 4.41
N SER A 616 4.99 14.46 3.39
CA SER A 616 3.54 14.28 3.57
C SER A 616 3.13 13.02 4.34
N ASN A 617 4.05 12.06 4.54
CA ASN A 617 3.84 10.86 5.33
C ASN A 617 5.14 10.40 6.00
N ASN A 618 5.01 9.45 6.93
CA ASN A 618 6.13 8.82 7.61
C ASN A 618 6.67 7.60 6.84
N ARG A 619 6.45 7.50 5.52
CA ARG A 619 6.82 6.32 4.71
C ARG A 619 8.32 6.11 4.72
N LEU A 620 9.08 7.16 4.42
CA LEU A 620 10.54 7.11 4.44
C LEU A 620 11.04 6.68 5.82
N GLN A 621 10.50 7.26 6.90
CA GLN A 621 10.89 6.89 8.27
C GLN A 621 10.61 5.41 8.58
N ALA A 622 9.43 4.91 8.23
CA ALA A 622 9.06 3.52 8.46
C ALA A 622 9.97 2.55 7.70
N TYR A 623 10.30 2.85 6.44
CA TYR A 623 11.25 2.04 5.67
C TYR A 623 12.67 2.14 6.22
N CYS A 624 13.13 3.34 6.62
CA CYS A 624 14.43 3.48 7.27
C CYS A 624 14.50 2.63 8.54
N LYS A 625 13.45 2.63 9.37
CA LYS A 625 13.35 1.77 10.56
C LYS A 625 13.50 0.29 10.22
N GLN A 626 12.69 -0.19 9.26
CA GLN A 626 12.71 -1.59 8.85
C GLN A 626 14.06 -2.01 8.27
N ASN A 627 14.66 -1.16 7.44
CA ASN A 627 15.95 -1.42 6.82
C ASN A 627 17.06 -1.55 7.88
N LEU A 628 17.00 -0.70 8.91
CA LEU A 628 17.91 -0.76 10.06
C LEU A 628 17.66 -1.97 10.96
N GLU A 629 16.44 -2.48 11.04
CA GLU A 629 16.12 -3.68 11.83
C GLU A 629 16.51 -4.98 11.10
N MET A 630 16.38 -5.03 9.77
CA MET A 630 16.45 -6.27 9.01
C MET A 630 17.76 -6.47 8.24
N ASN A 631 18.47 -5.40 7.89
CA ASN A 631 19.57 -5.45 6.91
C ASN A 631 20.94 -5.06 7.50
N VAL A 632 21.07 -5.01 8.83
CA VAL A 632 22.36 -4.86 9.51
C VAL A 632 23.09 -6.20 9.51
N THR A 633 24.25 -6.25 8.86
CA THR A 633 25.06 -7.47 8.65
C THR A 633 26.52 -7.21 8.97
N VAL A 634 27.32 -8.29 9.05
CA VAL A 634 28.78 -8.20 9.25
C VAL A 634 29.46 -7.32 8.21
N GLU A 635 28.97 -7.33 6.97
CA GLU A 635 29.62 -6.66 5.84
C GLU A 635 29.46 -5.14 5.91
N ASN A 636 28.33 -4.65 6.43
CA ASN A 636 28.00 -3.21 6.49
C ASN A 636 28.07 -2.62 7.91
N VAL A 637 28.22 -3.43 8.97
CA VAL A 637 28.19 -2.96 10.38
C VAL A 637 29.18 -1.84 10.68
N LEU A 638 30.36 -1.81 10.02
CA LEU A 638 31.37 -0.77 10.24
C LEU A 638 30.93 0.60 9.69
N GLN A 639 30.27 0.62 8.54
CA GLN A 639 29.73 1.85 7.94
C GLN A 639 28.53 2.35 8.74
N ILE A 640 27.69 1.44 9.22
CA ILE A 640 26.53 1.76 10.07
C ILE A 640 27.00 2.29 11.42
N LEU A 641 28.08 1.76 12.00
CA LEU A 641 28.69 2.29 13.23
C LEU A 641 29.14 3.74 13.06
N GLU A 642 29.84 4.05 11.95
CA GLU A 642 30.29 5.41 11.66
C GLU A 642 29.10 6.37 11.44
N ALA A 643 28.10 5.92 10.68
CA ALA A 643 26.87 6.69 10.48
C ALA A 643 26.14 6.94 11.80
N ALA A 644 26.01 5.92 12.66
CA ALA A 644 25.32 6.03 13.95
C ALA A 644 26.03 7.00 14.90
N ASP A 645 27.36 7.05 14.88
CA ASP A 645 28.12 8.03 15.64
C ASP A 645 27.91 9.44 15.12
N LYS A 646 27.97 9.65 13.79
CA LYS A 646 27.70 10.96 13.17
C LYS A 646 26.28 11.44 13.41
N THR A 647 25.29 10.54 13.39
CA THR A 647 23.89 10.87 13.65
C THR A 647 23.55 10.87 15.14
N GLN A 648 24.51 10.60 16.03
CA GLN A 648 24.31 10.46 17.48
C GLN A 648 23.22 9.44 17.86
N ALA A 649 23.04 8.40 17.04
CA ALA A 649 22.11 7.30 17.29
C ALA A 649 22.74 6.27 18.24
N LEU A 650 22.76 6.59 19.54
CA LEU A 650 23.45 5.82 20.57
C LEU A 650 23.01 4.34 20.64
N ASP A 651 21.72 4.06 20.47
CA ASP A 651 21.21 2.69 20.53
C ASP A 651 21.69 1.85 19.34
N MET A 652 21.70 2.43 18.13
CA MET A 652 22.26 1.75 16.96
C MET A 652 23.77 1.57 17.07
N LYS A 653 24.47 2.57 17.63
CA LYS A 653 25.91 2.47 17.91
C LYS A 653 26.20 1.29 18.84
N ARG A 654 25.46 1.15 19.94
CA ARG A 654 25.56 0.00 20.86
C ARG A 654 25.26 -1.33 20.18
N HIS A 655 24.21 -1.38 19.37
CA HIS A 655 23.84 -2.58 18.61
C HIS A 655 24.94 -3.01 17.62
N CYS A 656 25.53 -2.06 16.90
CA CYS A 656 26.66 -2.31 16.00
C CYS A 656 27.88 -2.82 16.78
N LEU A 657 28.23 -2.20 17.90
CA LEU A 657 29.34 -2.65 18.76
C LEU A 657 29.12 -4.07 19.26
N HIS A 658 27.89 -4.42 19.67
CA HIS A 658 27.54 -5.78 20.07
C HIS A 658 27.77 -6.81 18.94
N ILE A 659 27.30 -6.53 17.72
CA ILE A 659 27.54 -7.40 16.56
C ILE A 659 29.04 -7.53 16.26
N ILE A 660 29.78 -6.41 16.29
CA ILE A 660 31.22 -6.37 16.03
C ILE A 660 31.97 -7.23 17.04
N VAL A 661 31.64 -7.14 18.32
CA VAL A 661 32.27 -7.92 19.39
C VAL A 661 31.99 -9.42 19.20
N HIS A 662 30.73 -9.79 18.99
CA HIS A 662 30.34 -11.20 18.82
C HIS A 662 30.94 -11.85 17.57
N GLN A 663 31.19 -11.08 16.51
CA GLN A 663 31.70 -11.57 15.23
C GLN A 663 33.04 -10.93 14.84
N PHE A 664 33.85 -10.55 15.84
CA PHE A 664 35.06 -9.77 15.64
C PHE A 664 36.08 -10.44 14.71
N THR A 665 36.17 -11.76 14.72
CA THR A 665 37.07 -12.53 13.85
C THR A 665 36.76 -12.37 12.35
N LYS A 666 35.49 -12.08 12.00
CA LYS A 666 35.06 -11.77 10.64
C LYS A 666 35.23 -10.29 10.35
N VAL A 667 34.80 -9.42 11.28
CA VAL A 667 34.86 -7.95 11.12
C VAL A 667 36.31 -7.44 11.03
N SER A 668 37.23 -8.00 11.82
CA SER A 668 38.66 -7.62 11.82
C SER A 668 39.39 -7.88 10.49
N LYS A 669 38.83 -8.73 9.64
CA LYS A 669 39.35 -9.01 8.29
C LYS A 669 38.80 -8.05 7.23
N LEU A 670 37.82 -7.22 7.58
CA LEU A 670 37.26 -6.24 6.64
C LEU A 670 38.27 -5.10 6.41
N PRO A 671 38.45 -4.67 5.15
CA PRO A 671 39.40 -3.61 4.81
C PRO A 671 39.04 -2.27 5.48
N ASN A 672 37.73 -2.04 5.68
CA ASN A 672 37.17 -0.79 6.18
C ASN A 672 37.39 -0.58 7.70
N LEU A 673 37.87 -1.59 8.44
CA LEU A 673 38.16 -1.39 9.86
C LEU A 673 39.29 -0.37 10.07
N ARG A 674 40.28 -0.37 9.16
CA ARG A 674 41.44 0.53 9.24
C ARG A 674 41.12 1.98 8.91
N SER A 675 39.98 2.24 8.27
CA SER A 675 39.55 3.60 7.91
C SER A 675 38.68 4.28 8.97
N LEU A 676 38.35 3.59 10.06
CA LEU A 676 37.57 4.18 11.15
C LEU A 676 38.37 5.25 11.92
N SER A 677 37.63 6.18 12.53
CA SER A 677 38.22 7.18 13.42
C SER A 677 38.85 6.52 14.65
N GLN A 678 39.88 7.18 15.21
CA GLN A 678 40.56 6.68 16.41
C GLN A 678 39.59 6.50 17.60
N LEU A 679 38.60 7.39 17.73
CA LEU A 679 37.57 7.29 18.77
C LEU A 679 36.71 6.03 18.61
N LEU A 680 36.26 5.73 17.39
CA LEU A 680 35.45 4.53 17.14
C LEU A 680 36.25 3.23 17.33
N LEU A 681 37.55 3.25 17.00
CA LEU A 681 38.43 2.11 17.28
C LEU A 681 38.60 1.89 18.79
N LEU A 682 38.72 2.97 19.57
CA LEU A 682 38.75 2.89 21.04
C LEU A 682 37.44 2.32 21.58
N ASP A 683 36.28 2.79 21.10
CA ASP A 683 34.97 2.27 21.51
C ASP A 683 34.84 0.76 21.23
N ILE A 684 35.36 0.29 20.09
CA ILE A 684 35.38 -1.15 19.74
C ILE A 684 36.30 -1.91 20.71
N ILE A 685 37.49 -1.39 21.02
CA ILE A 685 38.46 -2.04 21.93
C ILE A 685 37.88 -2.11 23.35
N GLU A 686 37.27 -1.04 23.84
CA GLU A 686 36.62 -1.00 25.15
C GLU A 686 35.47 -2.01 25.22
N SER A 687 34.63 -2.07 24.18
CA SER A 687 33.54 -3.03 24.10
C SER A 687 34.02 -4.49 24.06
N LEU A 688 35.14 -4.76 23.36
CA LEU A 688 35.77 -6.08 23.35
C LEU A 688 36.33 -6.45 24.72
N ALA A 689 37.00 -5.51 25.41
CA ALA A 689 37.56 -5.74 26.74
C ALA A 689 36.46 -6.10 27.75
N ASN A 690 35.35 -5.36 27.73
CA ASN A 690 34.19 -5.63 28.59
C ASN A 690 33.61 -7.02 28.31
N HIS A 691 33.43 -7.39 27.05
CA HIS A 691 32.89 -8.71 26.68
C HIS A 691 33.81 -9.88 27.08
N ILE A 692 35.13 -9.71 26.98
CA ILE A 692 36.10 -10.73 27.44
C ILE A 692 36.01 -10.89 28.96
N SER A 693 35.91 -9.78 29.70
CA SER A 693 35.73 -9.80 31.15
C SER A 693 34.43 -10.51 31.55
N ASP A 694 33.32 -10.22 30.87
CA ASP A 694 32.02 -10.85 31.15
C ASP A 694 32.03 -12.35 30.85
N LYS A 695 32.68 -12.76 29.77
CA LYS A 695 32.82 -14.18 29.40
C LYS A 695 33.68 -14.95 30.42
N GLN A 696 34.77 -14.36 30.90
CA GLN A 696 35.60 -14.95 31.94
C GLN A 696 34.85 -15.08 33.27
N CYS A 697 34.03 -14.10 33.65
CA CYS A 697 33.16 -14.17 34.82
C CYS A 697 32.07 -15.26 34.67
N ALA A 698 31.51 -15.45 33.47
CA ALA A 698 30.51 -16.48 33.20
C ALA A 698 31.11 -17.90 33.25
N GLU A 699 32.32 -18.09 32.71
CA GLU A 699 33.03 -19.38 32.77
C GLU A 699 33.43 -19.73 34.22
N LEU A 700 33.90 -18.76 35.01
CA LEU A 700 34.20 -18.94 36.45
C LEU A 700 32.96 -19.19 37.32
N GLY A 701 31.79 -18.67 36.92
CA GLY A 701 30.51 -18.91 37.61
C GLY A 701 29.86 -20.25 37.28
N SER A 702 30.31 -20.95 36.22
CA SER A 702 29.83 -22.30 35.85
C SER A 702 30.60 -23.45 36.51
N ASP A 703 31.75 -23.15 37.14
CA ASP A 703 32.59 -24.09 37.88
C ASP A 703 32.39 -24.01 39.42
N ILE A 704 31.37 -23.27 39.88
CA ILE A 704 30.88 -23.22 41.28
C ILE A 704 29.48 -23.79 41.32
#